data_AF-A0A7C7Y4J3-F1
#
_entry.id   AF-A0A7C7Y4J3-F1
#
_cell.length_a   1.000
_cell.length_b   1.000
_cell.length_c   1.000
_cell.angle_alpha   90.00
_cell.angle_beta   90.00
_cell.angle_gamma   90.00
#
_symmetry.space_group_name_H-M   'P 1'
#
loop_
_entity.id
_entity.type
_entity.pdbx_description
1 polymer ?
#
loop_
_entity_poly.entity_id
_entity_poly.type
_entity_poly.pdbx_seq_one_letter_code
_entity_poly.pdbx_strand_id
1 'polypeptide(L)'
;MPSRVLNRAIKRIIRMPGCSWLSRKFRIVVLCFFSLNPLFLAAPAAYGQVDFIEVDAELMHELMPDATHFSEKAGEPPVYSAFRSDPNSAEPELIGYLFETPDLPPEEVGYSAPIDVLVGIDLTGMLTGIKVLYYRESYKSIRGDFINSERFPNQFEEKNIIEGFRVGRDVDGISRATITSWAVSRGVRNAARRVAEAYLSDSDYVNATNSDAIALRLLADQSWDDMLENGMVKQMDIDLSDGTELRLSLAFMGHDGLGDLLVGSNDYSRADREASNRVKDGHMVLVGIDGDASQPFRQERLAIEQGDSVYQIERRRFVYVGSADDGKIAGRVRFAGAMVLDPSTDISKPFNILYNVSDTLANSNYIETVEYSVPPIPLALALGNPVPAELLPIPGDDVEGYGEEGAWASLINNAPWAEVFALLVLFALVMTAFLRKSSTIRWAALTMTLFYLGWMDGGFVSVSHITNGIKLGPSMFLNDLPLLLIIIFTIVTTLIWGRVFCSSLCPFGALQDFIAHFVPKRFQKELTQAIHDKAIYLKYGVLAFLVLMAIFYSELSLFQYFEPFGTVFYISRSAVLWGILVVILLASTVVKRAYCRYACPLGAALGVASFLSPWKIERVQQCQVCKVCEHACPTGAIHGHVIDFKECVRCDICERKLITKAGVCKHTVEEVSSRHKAWTPIAVG
;
A
#
# COMPACT_ATOMS: atom_id res chain seq x y z
N MET A 1 -43.40 35.80 -18.82
CA MET A 1 -44.17 34.61 -19.27
C MET A 1 -43.22 33.41 -19.36
N PRO A 2 -43.10 32.59 -18.29
CA PRO A 2 -43.11 31.13 -18.49
C PRO A 2 -43.74 30.34 -17.32
N SER A 3 -44.48 30.97 -16.39
CA SER A 3 -45.01 30.30 -15.18
C SER A 3 -46.43 29.70 -15.34
N ARG A 4 -47.13 29.98 -16.44
CA ARG A 4 -48.53 29.55 -16.64
C ARG A 4 -48.70 28.24 -17.43
N VAL A 5 -47.66 27.78 -18.12
CA VAL A 5 -47.68 26.51 -18.89
C VAL A 5 -47.37 25.32 -17.98
N LEU A 6 -46.42 25.47 -17.04
CA LEU A 6 -46.05 24.41 -16.08
C LEU A 6 -47.19 24.07 -15.10
N ASN A 7 -47.96 25.08 -14.68
CA ASN A 7 -49.08 24.90 -13.76
C ASN A 7 -50.32 24.20 -14.38
N ARG A 8 -50.44 24.20 -15.71
CA ARG A 8 -51.51 23.46 -16.42
C ARG A 8 -51.15 21.99 -16.66
N ALA A 9 -49.86 21.67 -16.77
CA ALA A 9 -49.39 20.29 -16.92
C ALA A 9 -49.52 19.49 -15.60
N ILE A 10 -49.20 20.11 -14.46
CA ILE A 10 -49.29 19.48 -13.13
C ILE A 10 -50.74 19.17 -12.75
N LYS A 11 -51.70 20.05 -13.08
CA LYS A 11 -53.14 19.83 -12.81
C LYS A 11 -53.76 18.69 -13.63
N ARG A 12 -53.14 18.27 -14.74
CA ARG A 12 -53.64 17.17 -15.60
C ARG A 12 -53.19 15.78 -15.12
N ILE A 13 -52.09 15.70 -14.38
CA ILE A 13 -51.56 14.43 -13.81
C ILE A 13 -52.30 14.02 -12.52
N ILE A 14 -52.99 14.97 -11.85
CA ILE A 14 -53.64 14.76 -10.54
C ILE A 14 -55.09 14.22 -10.68
N ARG A 15 -55.64 14.08 -11.89
CA ARG A 15 -56.99 13.54 -12.12
C ARG A 15 -56.94 12.21 -12.90
N MET A 16 -56.47 11.15 -12.26
CA MET A 16 -56.85 9.78 -12.61
C MET A 16 -57.52 9.14 -11.39
N PRO A 17 -58.79 8.71 -11.49
CA PRO A 17 -59.51 8.10 -10.39
C PRO A 17 -59.18 6.60 -10.31
N GLY A 18 -58.81 6.13 -9.12
CA GLY A 18 -58.78 4.70 -8.79
C GLY A 18 -57.44 4.20 -8.25
N CYS A 19 -57.24 4.34 -6.93
CA CYS A 19 -56.77 3.30 -6.00
C CYS A 19 -56.28 3.98 -4.70
N SER A 20 -57.25 4.40 -3.88
CA SER A 20 -57.05 5.17 -2.65
C SER A 20 -56.85 4.27 -1.43
N TRP A 21 -55.66 3.69 -1.25
CA TRP A 21 -55.33 3.08 0.04
C TRP A 21 -53.86 3.07 0.48
N LEU A 22 -52.91 3.61 -0.30
CA LEU A 22 -51.47 3.56 0.05
C LEU A 22 -50.75 4.93 0.04
N SER A 23 -51.45 6.05 0.20
CA SER A 23 -50.86 7.38 0.02
C SER A 23 -50.69 8.23 1.29
N ARG A 24 -51.16 7.79 2.46
CA ARG A 24 -51.00 8.57 3.71
C ARG A 24 -49.70 8.32 4.46
N LYS A 25 -49.23 7.06 4.59
CA LYS A 25 -47.94 6.76 5.23
C LYS A 25 -46.74 7.15 4.35
N PHE A 26 -46.88 7.06 3.03
CA PHE A 26 -45.85 7.45 2.06
C PHE A 26 -45.66 8.97 1.95
N ARG A 27 -46.74 9.76 2.12
CA ARG A 27 -46.65 11.23 2.14
C ARG A 27 -45.94 11.75 3.40
N ILE A 28 -46.16 11.15 4.57
CA ILE A 28 -45.54 11.61 5.82
C ILE A 28 -44.03 11.29 5.85
N VAL A 29 -43.61 10.13 5.33
CA VAL A 29 -42.18 9.78 5.29
C VAL A 29 -41.41 10.62 4.26
N VAL A 30 -42.00 10.93 3.10
CA VAL A 30 -41.34 11.74 2.06
C VAL A 30 -41.41 13.25 2.36
N LEU A 31 -42.49 13.76 2.99
CA LEU A 31 -42.55 15.17 3.40
C LEU A 31 -41.68 15.46 4.62
N CYS A 32 -41.58 14.56 5.62
CA CYS A 32 -40.63 14.76 6.73
C CYS A 32 -39.16 14.75 6.29
N PHE A 33 -38.82 14.07 5.18
CA PHE A 33 -37.45 14.06 4.65
C PHE A 33 -37.10 15.32 3.84
N PHE A 34 -38.10 15.99 3.25
CA PHE A 34 -37.90 17.22 2.45
C PHE A 34 -38.17 18.53 3.22
N SER A 35 -38.80 18.48 4.40
CA SER A 35 -39.08 19.68 5.22
C SER A 35 -38.13 19.87 6.41
N LEU A 36 -37.11 19.02 6.58
CA LEU A 36 -36.10 19.12 7.65
C LEU A 36 -34.74 19.67 7.17
N ASN A 37 -34.71 20.40 6.05
CA ASN A 37 -33.48 20.99 5.55
C ASN A 37 -33.67 22.42 5.03
N PRO A 38 -33.68 23.39 5.96
CA PRO A 38 -32.79 24.55 5.77
C PRO A 38 -31.85 24.77 6.97
N LEU A 39 -31.72 23.80 7.88
CA LEU A 39 -30.88 23.89 9.08
C LEU A 39 -29.52 23.19 8.97
N PHE A 40 -29.15 22.64 7.80
CA PHE A 40 -27.80 22.10 7.56
C PHE A 40 -26.89 23.01 6.69
N LEU A 41 -27.35 24.22 6.33
CA LEU A 41 -26.54 25.20 5.59
C LEU A 41 -25.82 26.23 6.49
N ALA A 42 -25.86 26.05 7.80
CA ALA A 42 -25.11 26.86 8.75
C ALA A 42 -24.69 26.00 9.96
N ALA A 43 -23.93 24.93 9.70
CA ALA A 43 -22.99 24.48 10.71
C ALA A 43 -21.78 25.41 10.59
N PRO A 44 -21.38 26.13 11.66
CA PRO A 44 -20.07 26.76 11.64
C PRO A 44 -19.07 25.63 11.42
N ALA A 45 -18.15 25.82 10.48
CA ALA A 45 -16.98 24.97 10.34
C ALA A 45 -16.38 24.79 11.73
N ALA A 46 -16.55 23.61 12.30
CA ALA A 46 -15.89 23.23 13.53
C ALA A 46 -14.43 23.01 13.14
N TYR A 47 -13.65 24.07 13.29
CA TYR A 47 -12.19 24.09 13.20
C TYR A 47 -11.59 22.92 13.97
N GLY A 48 -10.68 22.18 13.32
CA GLY A 48 -9.87 21.17 13.98
C GLY A 48 -9.20 20.15 13.07
N GLN A 49 -8.91 20.47 11.81
CA GLN A 49 -7.90 19.78 11.01
C GLN A 49 -7.08 20.85 10.30
N VAL A 50 -5.76 20.69 10.30
CA VAL A 50 -4.83 21.62 9.65
C VAL A 50 -5.11 21.53 8.15
N ASP A 51 -5.44 22.67 7.53
CA ASP A 51 -5.51 22.75 6.07
C ASP A 51 -4.11 22.46 5.51
N PHE A 52 -4.03 21.75 4.39
CA PHE A 52 -2.75 21.49 3.71
C PHE A 52 -1.98 22.80 3.54
N ILE A 53 -0.74 22.83 4.04
CA ILE A 53 0.15 23.98 3.88
C ILE A 53 0.81 23.86 2.51
N GLU A 54 0.46 24.75 1.60
CA GLU A 54 1.11 24.84 0.29
C GLU A 54 2.54 25.36 0.47
N VAL A 55 3.50 24.71 -0.21
CA VAL A 55 4.91 25.13 -0.15
C VAL A 55 5.07 26.42 -0.96
N ASP A 56 5.28 27.52 -0.26
CA ASP A 56 5.56 28.83 -0.85
C ASP A 56 6.98 29.30 -0.53
N ALA A 57 7.37 30.43 -1.13
CA ALA A 57 8.71 30.98 -0.93
C ALA A 57 8.97 31.41 0.52
N GLU A 58 7.94 31.79 1.27
CA GLU A 58 8.07 32.19 2.67
C GLU A 58 8.44 30.99 3.54
N LEU A 59 7.75 29.85 3.35
CA LEU A 59 8.05 28.60 4.03
C LEU A 59 9.43 28.03 3.66
N MET A 60 9.82 28.13 2.38
CA MET A 60 11.16 27.72 1.95
C MET A 60 12.25 28.59 2.57
N HIS A 61 12.04 29.91 2.70
CA HIS A 61 12.96 30.80 3.40
C HIS A 61 13.00 30.54 4.92
N GLU A 62 11.91 30.05 5.54
CA GLU A 62 11.92 29.64 6.94
C GLU A 62 12.92 28.50 7.19
N LEU A 63 12.95 27.50 6.30
CA LEU A 63 13.87 26.36 6.40
C LEU A 63 15.27 26.63 5.85
N MET A 64 15.42 27.58 4.92
CA MET A 64 16.72 27.97 4.32
C MET A 64 16.85 29.50 4.29
N PRO A 65 17.12 30.15 5.44
CA PRO A 65 17.17 31.61 5.56
C PRO A 65 18.31 32.26 4.76
N ASP A 66 19.36 31.50 4.48
CA ASP A 66 20.54 31.95 3.72
C ASP A 66 20.34 31.97 2.21
N ALA A 67 19.24 31.38 1.72
CA ALA A 67 18.90 31.39 0.30
C ALA A 67 18.34 32.77 -0.09
N THR A 68 18.73 33.27 -1.25
CA THR A 68 18.14 34.47 -1.88
C THR A 68 17.12 34.12 -2.96
N HIS A 69 17.20 32.91 -3.52
CA HIS A 69 16.31 32.41 -4.56
C HIS A 69 16.18 30.88 -4.51
N PHE A 70 15.03 30.36 -4.94
CA PHE A 70 14.73 28.93 -5.05
C PHE A 70 14.32 28.58 -6.48
N SER A 71 14.75 27.43 -6.98
CA SER A 71 14.27 26.91 -8.27
C SER A 71 12.82 26.44 -8.19
N GLU A 72 12.20 26.21 -9.34
CA GLU A 72 11.05 25.31 -9.40
C GLU A 72 11.46 23.88 -9.02
N LYS A 73 10.49 23.10 -8.53
CA LYS A 73 10.68 21.71 -8.13
C LYS A 73 11.04 20.86 -9.35
N ALA A 74 12.23 20.25 -9.37
CA ALA A 74 12.74 19.53 -10.52
C ALA A 74 13.71 18.40 -10.14
N GLY A 75 13.96 17.49 -11.09
CA GLY A 75 14.90 16.37 -10.95
C GLY A 75 14.30 15.08 -10.39
N GLU A 76 15.16 14.08 -10.13
CA GLU A 76 14.80 12.75 -9.63
C GLU A 76 15.77 12.31 -8.51
N PRO A 77 15.35 12.26 -7.24
CA PRO A 77 14.04 12.67 -6.69
C PRO A 77 13.79 14.19 -6.83
N PRO A 78 12.54 14.65 -6.92
CA PRO A 78 12.24 16.06 -7.17
C PRO A 78 12.61 16.96 -5.98
N VAL A 79 13.38 18.02 -6.24
CA VAL A 79 13.87 18.97 -5.22
C VAL A 79 13.70 20.42 -5.66
N TYR A 80 13.63 21.31 -4.68
CA TYR A 80 13.84 22.75 -4.84
C TYR A 80 15.31 23.06 -4.56
N SER A 81 16.03 23.60 -5.55
CA SER A 81 17.41 24.03 -5.36
C SER A 81 17.45 25.41 -4.72
N ALA A 82 18.18 25.55 -3.62
CA ALA A 82 18.34 26.81 -2.90
C ALA A 82 19.66 27.49 -3.27
N PHE A 83 19.59 28.75 -3.67
CA PHE A 83 20.72 29.52 -4.16
C PHE A 83 20.98 30.77 -3.32
N ARG A 84 22.25 31.10 -3.12
CA ARG A 84 22.73 32.35 -2.52
C ARG A 84 23.36 33.22 -3.58
N SER A 85 22.95 34.48 -3.65
CA SER A 85 23.57 35.47 -4.56
C SER A 85 24.84 36.05 -3.91
N ASP A 86 25.99 35.86 -4.55
CA ASP A 86 27.23 36.56 -4.17
C ASP A 86 27.32 37.89 -4.94
N PRO A 87 27.46 39.04 -4.27
CA PRO A 87 27.70 40.34 -4.92
C PRO A 87 28.92 40.38 -5.85
N ASN A 88 29.85 39.44 -5.72
CA ASN A 88 31.10 39.37 -6.49
C ASN A 88 31.10 38.31 -7.61
N SER A 89 30.06 37.48 -7.70
CA SER A 89 29.89 36.44 -8.74
C SER A 89 28.66 36.72 -9.59
N ALA A 90 28.77 36.51 -10.90
CA ALA A 90 27.62 36.60 -11.80
C ALA A 90 26.70 35.37 -11.72
N GLU A 91 27.20 34.25 -11.20
CA GLU A 91 26.45 33.01 -11.05
C GLU A 91 26.10 32.79 -9.57
N PRO A 92 24.83 32.49 -9.26
CA PRO A 92 24.39 32.24 -7.89
C PRO A 92 24.96 30.91 -7.38
N GLU A 93 25.42 30.90 -6.14
CA GLU A 93 26.00 29.72 -5.48
C GLU A 93 24.88 28.80 -4.99
N LEU A 94 24.94 27.51 -5.32
CA LEU A 94 24.03 26.51 -4.75
C LEU A 94 24.44 26.26 -3.28
N ILE A 95 23.48 26.31 -2.36
CA ILE A 95 23.75 26.13 -0.92
C ILE A 95 23.03 24.92 -0.31
N GLY A 96 22.08 24.32 -1.03
CA GLY A 96 21.36 23.13 -0.59
C GLY A 96 20.08 22.87 -1.36
N TYR A 97 19.26 21.98 -0.82
CA TYR A 97 18.02 21.50 -1.44
C TYR A 97 16.87 21.45 -0.44
N LEU A 98 15.64 21.65 -0.90
CA LEU A 98 14.43 21.31 -0.17
C LEU A 98 13.63 20.25 -0.91
N PHE A 99 12.92 19.39 -0.18
CA PHE A 99 12.11 18.34 -0.76
C PHE A 99 10.97 17.95 0.17
N GLU A 100 9.93 17.35 -0.39
CA GLU A 100 8.77 16.89 0.37
C GLU A 100 8.80 15.36 0.49
N THR A 101 8.61 14.84 1.70
CA THR A 101 8.62 13.39 1.95
C THR A 101 7.65 12.58 1.07
N PRO A 102 6.45 13.08 0.65
CA PRO A 102 5.54 12.33 -0.22
C PRO A 102 6.10 12.04 -1.61
N ASP A 103 7.06 12.83 -2.11
CA ASP A 103 7.65 12.56 -3.43
C ASP A 103 8.69 11.44 -3.40
N LEU A 104 9.04 10.94 -2.22
CA LEU A 104 10.09 9.93 -2.01
C LEU A 104 9.54 8.64 -1.40
N PRO A 105 8.78 7.82 -2.16
CA PRO A 105 8.11 6.62 -1.64
C PRO A 105 9.09 5.50 -1.23
N PRO A 106 8.89 4.78 -0.10
CA PRO A 106 7.61 4.61 0.58
C PRO A 106 7.28 5.75 1.56
N GLU A 107 6.04 6.22 1.51
CA GLU A 107 5.51 7.17 2.48
C GLU A 107 5.36 6.50 3.85
N GLU A 108 5.78 7.20 4.89
CA GLU A 108 5.64 6.73 6.26
C GLU A 108 4.25 7.07 6.80
N VAL A 109 3.55 6.04 7.26
CA VAL A 109 2.16 6.16 7.71
C VAL A 109 2.12 6.41 9.21
N GLY A 110 1.56 7.55 9.61
CA GLY A 110 1.21 7.85 11.00
C GLY A 110 0.09 6.95 11.52
N TYR A 111 -0.54 7.27 12.65
CA TYR A 111 -1.57 6.37 13.19
C TYR A 111 -2.82 6.29 12.31
N SER A 112 -3.08 7.29 11.44
CA SER A 112 -4.27 7.30 10.59
C SER A 112 -4.04 7.50 9.08
N ALA A 113 -2.91 8.09 8.65
CA ALA A 113 -2.58 8.37 7.25
C ALA A 113 -1.09 8.71 7.12
N PRO A 114 -0.53 8.76 5.89
CA PRO A 114 0.76 9.39 5.62
C PRO A 114 0.88 10.80 6.19
N ILE A 115 2.12 11.21 6.46
CA ILE A 115 2.47 12.52 6.98
C ILE A 115 3.41 13.22 6.00
N ASP A 116 3.00 14.40 5.56
CA ASP A 116 3.69 15.18 4.54
C ASP A 116 4.59 16.19 5.25
N VAL A 117 5.88 16.16 4.92
CA VAL A 117 6.90 16.98 5.58
C VAL A 117 7.79 17.61 4.52
N LEU A 118 7.97 18.92 4.59
CA LEU A 118 9.02 19.64 3.87
C LEU A 118 10.31 19.57 4.67
N VAL A 119 11.41 19.24 4.01
CA VAL A 119 12.73 19.07 4.63
C VAL A 119 13.73 19.90 3.86
N GLY A 120 14.57 20.66 4.56
CA GLY A 120 15.72 21.35 4.01
C GLY A 120 17.02 20.63 4.35
N ILE A 121 17.94 20.55 3.38
CA ILE A 121 19.26 19.92 3.53
C ILE A 121 20.34 20.79 2.86
N ASP A 122 21.49 20.93 3.51
CA ASP A 122 22.64 21.63 2.93
C ASP A 122 23.54 20.68 2.09
N LEU A 123 24.57 21.24 1.46
CA LEU A 123 25.50 20.46 0.63
C LEU A 123 26.41 19.49 1.41
N THR A 124 26.45 19.61 2.75
CA THR A 124 27.24 18.73 3.62
C THR A 124 26.42 17.56 4.16
N GLY A 125 25.10 17.54 3.88
CA GLY A 125 24.18 16.53 4.41
C GLY A 125 23.60 16.91 5.79
N MET A 126 23.69 18.16 6.22
CA MET A 126 23.03 18.63 7.43
C MET A 126 21.62 19.09 7.10
N LEU A 127 20.65 18.71 7.93
CA LEU A 127 19.29 19.21 7.84
C LEU A 127 19.24 20.66 8.32
N THR A 128 18.72 21.55 7.48
CA THR A 128 18.51 22.96 7.85
C THR A 128 17.21 23.15 8.63
N GLY A 129 16.27 22.20 8.53
CA GLY A 129 15.03 22.14 9.31
C GLY A 129 13.95 21.29 8.64
N ILE A 130 12.82 21.10 9.33
CA ILE A 130 11.63 20.44 8.77
C ILE A 130 10.34 21.21 9.08
N LYS A 131 9.34 21.06 8.22
CA LYS A 131 7.98 21.56 8.44
C LYS A 131 6.95 20.49 8.11
N VAL A 132 6.01 20.21 9.01
CA VAL A 132 4.91 19.27 8.70
C VAL A 132 3.82 20.01 7.95
N LEU A 133 3.69 19.69 6.66
CA LEU A 133 2.77 20.34 5.72
C LEU A 133 1.34 19.86 5.92
N TYR A 134 1.19 18.55 6.12
CA TYR A 134 -0.12 17.94 6.27
C TYR A 134 -0.02 16.60 6.99
N TYR A 135 -0.98 16.34 7.88
CA TYR A 135 -1.15 15.03 8.48
C TYR A 135 -2.60 14.83 8.88
N ARG A 136 -3.01 13.56 8.94
CA ARG A 136 -4.32 13.18 9.46
C ARG A 136 -4.14 12.28 10.66
N GLU A 137 -4.67 12.71 11.81
CA GLU A 137 -4.60 11.93 13.05
C GLU A 137 -5.98 11.65 13.67
N SER A 138 -6.06 10.61 14.49
CA SER A 138 -7.27 10.19 15.20
C SER A 138 -7.71 11.22 16.25
N TYR A 139 -8.89 11.81 16.04
CA TYR A 139 -9.58 12.74 16.96
C TYR A 139 -9.76 12.22 18.40
N LYS A 140 -9.63 10.91 18.64
CA LYS A 140 -9.92 10.30 19.94
C LYS A 140 -8.84 10.54 20.99
N SER A 141 -7.66 11.06 20.62
CA SER A 141 -6.52 11.16 21.55
C SER A 141 -5.81 12.52 21.64
N ILE A 142 -6.06 13.51 20.76
CA ILE A 142 -5.28 14.75 20.75
C ILE A 142 -6.12 15.98 20.35
N ARG A 143 -5.90 17.12 21.02
CA ARG A 143 -6.50 18.43 20.70
C ARG A 143 -5.43 19.32 20.05
N GLY A 144 -5.70 19.85 18.85
CA GLY A 144 -4.85 20.88 18.20
C GLY A 144 -3.74 20.31 17.30
N ASP A 145 -2.94 21.22 16.72
CA ASP A 145 -1.78 20.89 15.90
C ASP A 145 -0.56 20.58 16.77
N PHE A 146 -0.51 19.35 17.28
CA PHE A 146 0.50 18.96 18.26
C PHE A 146 1.86 18.62 17.64
N ILE A 147 1.91 18.33 16.34
CA ILE A 147 3.16 17.99 15.64
C ILE A 147 3.90 19.26 15.23
N ASN A 148 3.20 20.29 14.73
CA ASN A 148 3.81 21.59 14.43
C ASN A 148 4.04 22.47 15.67
N SER A 149 3.96 21.92 16.88
CA SER A 149 4.50 22.64 18.03
C SER A 149 6.01 22.82 17.82
N GLU A 150 6.54 24.04 17.91
CA GLU A 150 7.96 24.39 17.69
C GLU A 150 8.94 23.38 18.31
N ARG A 151 8.57 22.72 19.41
CA ARG A 151 9.42 21.76 20.09
C ARG A 151 9.78 20.50 19.28
N PHE A 152 8.88 19.93 18.47
CA PHE A 152 9.16 18.65 17.82
C PHE A 152 9.96 18.81 16.51
N PRO A 153 9.55 19.66 15.55
CA PRO A 153 10.27 19.89 14.29
C PRO A 153 11.67 20.47 14.47
N ASN A 154 11.85 21.40 15.42
CA ASN A 154 13.15 22.07 15.61
C ASN A 154 14.25 21.12 16.12
N GLN A 155 13.92 19.90 16.56
CA GLN A 155 14.92 18.90 16.92
C GLN A 155 15.68 18.35 15.71
N PHE A 156 15.18 18.56 14.50
CA PHE A 156 15.81 18.13 13.25
C PHE A 156 16.76 19.18 12.67
N GLU A 157 16.76 20.41 13.18
CA GLU A 157 17.73 21.44 12.79
C GLU A 157 19.14 21.01 13.19
N GLU A 158 20.11 21.21 12.30
CA GLU A 158 21.53 20.87 12.47
C GLU A 158 21.82 19.37 12.65
N LYS A 159 20.83 18.50 12.44
CA LYS A 159 21.06 17.05 12.43
C LYS A 159 21.66 16.59 11.12
N ASN A 160 22.68 15.74 11.18
CA ASN A 160 23.28 15.19 9.97
C ASN A 160 22.55 13.92 9.53
N ILE A 161 22.41 13.70 8.22
CA ILE A 161 21.75 12.53 7.62
C ILE A 161 22.40 11.18 7.97
N ILE A 162 23.67 11.16 8.40
CA ILE A 162 24.34 9.96 8.93
C ILE A 162 23.72 9.50 10.26
N GLU A 163 23.06 10.38 11.01
CA GLU A 163 22.42 10.04 12.29
C GLU A 163 21.18 9.15 12.09
N GLY A 164 20.79 8.42 13.14
CA GLY A 164 19.72 7.42 13.08
C GLY A 164 18.29 7.96 13.14
N PHE A 165 18.09 9.21 13.59
CA PHE A 165 16.81 9.88 13.85
C PHE A 165 15.81 8.99 14.63
N ARG A 166 16.29 8.23 15.62
CA ARG A 166 15.48 7.30 16.40
C ARG A 166 14.68 8.04 17.46
N VAL A 167 13.37 7.81 17.48
CA VAL A 167 12.47 8.46 18.45
C VAL A 167 12.68 7.87 19.84
N GLY A 168 13.00 8.73 20.82
CA GLY A 168 13.37 8.36 22.19
C GLY A 168 14.87 8.26 22.44
N ARG A 169 15.69 8.34 21.38
CA ARG A 169 17.16 8.35 21.42
C ARG A 169 17.74 9.63 20.80
N ASP A 170 17.53 9.80 19.49
CA ASP A 170 18.09 10.92 18.73
C ASP A 170 17.10 12.10 18.63
N VAL A 171 15.79 11.83 18.74
CA VAL A 171 14.70 12.81 18.70
C VAL A 171 13.68 12.48 19.80
N ASP A 172 13.28 13.45 20.62
CA ASP A 172 12.21 13.26 21.61
C ASP A 172 10.85 13.02 20.91
N GLY A 173 10.19 11.94 21.27
CA GLY A 173 8.84 11.62 20.79
C GLY A 173 7.74 12.42 21.50
N ILE A 174 6.59 12.56 20.85
CA ILE A 174 5.43 13.23 21.43
C ILE A 174 4.63 12.24 22.29
N SER A 175 4.38 12.62 23.55
CA SER A 175 3.61 11.81 24.49
C SER A 175 2.23 11.43 23.92
N ARG A 176 1.92 10.12 23.91
CA ARG A 176 0.68 9.53 23.35
C ARG A 176 0.52 9.65 21.82
N ALA A 177 1.56 10.04 21.11
CA ALA A 177 1.60 10.08 19.64
C ALA A 177 2.84 9.35 19.10
N THR A 178 3.23 8.24 19.75
CA THR A 178 4.44 7.47 19.40
C THR A 178 4.48 7.08 17.94
N ILE A 179 3.42 6.46 17.39
CA ILE A 179 3.38 6.01 15.99
C ILE A 179 3.58 7.20 15.03
N THR A 180 2.96 8.33 15.34
CA THR A 180 3.03 9.57 14.56
C THR A 180 4.43 10.19 14.58
N SER A 181 5.07 10.29 15.76
CA SER A 181 6.45 10.78 15.88
C SER A 181 7.43 9.89 15.13
N TRP A 182 7.23 8.57 15.17
CA TRP A 182 8.06 7.60 14.44
C TRP A 182 7.92 7.76 12.93
N ALA A 183 6.70 7.92 12.42
CA ALA A 183 6.45 8.11 10.99
C ALA A 183 7.14 9.38 10.46
N VAL A 184 7.05 10.51 11.17
CA VAL A 184 7.77 11.74 10.78
C VAL A 184 9.28 11.53 10.78
N SER A 185 9.82 11.00 11.88
CA SER A 185 11.28 10.84 12.03
C SER A 185 11.88 9.91 10.96
N ARG A 186 11.21 8.79 10.69
CA ARG A 186 11.62 7.82 9.67
C ARG A 186 11.42 8.37 8.25
N GLY A 187 10.35 9.12 8.01
CA GLY A 187 10.05 9.73 6.72
C GLY A 187 11.11 10.77 6.34
N VAL A 188 11.42 11.68 7.27
CA VAL A 188 12.49 12.67 7.12
C VAL A 188 13.83 11.98 6.88
N ARG A 189 14.18 10.97 7.69
CA ARG A 189 15.43 10.21 7.55
C ARG A 189 15.57 9.59 6.17
N ASN A 190 14.59 8.79 5.75
CA ASN A 190 14.67 8.02 4.53
C ASN A 190 14.64 8.94 3.29
N ALA A 191 13.84 10.01 3.33
CA ALA A 191 13.78 10.97 2.23
C ALA A 191 15.08 11.78 2.10
N ALA A 192 15.61 12.30 3.21
CA ALA A 192 16.86 13.07 3.21
C ALA A 192 18.05 12.27 2.67
N ARG A 193 18.14 11.00 3.05
CA ARG A 193 19.18 10.08 2.59
C ARG A 193 19.11 9.83 1.08
N ARG A 194 17.91 9.69 0.52
CA ARG A 194 17.73 9.50 -0.93
C ARG A 194 18.03 10.75 -1.74
N VAL A 195 17.67 11.93 -1.21
CA VAL A 195 18.08 13.19 -1.83
C VAL A 195 19.60 13.33 -1.79
N ALA A 196 20.22 13.00 -0.67
CA ALA A 196 21.67 13.03 -0.56
C ALA A 196 22.35 12.06 -1.54
N GLU A 197 21.87 10.82 -1.67
CA GLU A 197 22.37 9.85 -2.65
C GLU A 197 22.33 10.38 -4.10
N ALA A 198 21.29 11.12 -4.46
CA ALA A 198 21.12 11.63 -5.82
C ALA A 198 21.86 12.96 -6.09
N TYR A 199 21.94 13.84 -5.09
CA TYR A 199 22.39 15.23 -5.28
C TYR A 199 23.66 15.61 -4.53
N LEU A 200 24.08 14.82 -3.54
CA LEU A 200 25.24 15.08 -2.70
C LEU A 200 26.33 14.01 -2.95
N SER A 201 26.62 13.70 -4.21
CA SER A 201 27.56 12.62 -4.59
C SER A 201 28.97 12.77 -4.02
N ASP A 202 29.40 14.01 -3.74
CA ASP A 202 30.72 14.32 -3.16
C ASP A 202 30.69 14.42 -1.62
N SER A 203 29.54 14.17 -0.98
CA SER A 203 29.41 14.24 0.48
C SER A 203 30.00 13.01 1.17
N ASP A 204 30.47 13.20 2.40
CA ASP A 204 30.93 12.11 3.28
C ASP A 204 29.83 11.05 3.48
N TYR A 205 28.55 11.44 3.43
CA TYR A 205 27.41 10.52 3.52
C TYR A 205 27.30 9.58 2.32
N VAL A 206 27.40 10.05 1.07
CA VAL A 206 27.27 9.16 -0.10
C VAL A 206 28.45 8.21 -0.18
N ASN A 207 29.64 8.68 0.17
CA ASN A 207 30.82 7.84 0.30
C ASN A 207 30.65 6.79 1.40
N ALA A 208 30.14 7.18 2.58
CA ALA A 208 29.84 6.25 3.67
C ALA A 208 28.73 5.26 3.30
N THR A 209 27.64 5.71 2.68
CA THR A 209 26.48 4.89 2.28
C THR A 209 26.87 3.87 1.21
N ASN A 210 27.70 4.25 0.24
CA ASN A 210 28.27 3.31 -0.71
C ASN A 210 29.14 2.28 0.02
N SER A 211 29.96 2.71 0.99
CA SER A 211 30.78 1.80 1.80
C SER A 211 29.94 0.87 2.68
N ASP A 212 28.84 1.37 3.25
CA ASP A 212 27.91 0.65 4.11
C ASP A 212 27.08 -0.36 3.31
N ALA A 213 26.60 0.03 2.13
CA ALA A 213 25.89 -0.86 1.21
C ALA A 213 26.81 -2.00 0.74
N ILE A 214 28.06 -1.70 0.39
CA ILE A 214 29.06 -2.73 0.03
C ILE A 214 29.35 -3.62 1.23
N ALA A 215 29.53 -3.06 2.43
CA ALA A 215 29.78 -3.80 3.66
C ALA A 215 28.62 -4.72 4.05
N LEU A 216 27.38 -4.20 4.00
CA LEU A 216 26.18 -4.98 4.27
C LEU A 216 25.98 -6.08 3.22
N ARG A 217 26.31 -5.83 1.95
CA ARG A 217 26.30 -6.85 0.89
C ARG A 217 27.33 -7.94 1.15
N LEU A 218 28.55 -7.57 1.56
CA LEU A 218 29.59 -8.52 1.93
C LEU A 218 29.13 -9.41 3.10
N LEU A 219 28.50 -8.84 4.11
CA LEU A 219 27.92 -9.58 5.23
C LEU A 219 26.70 -10.41 4.79
N ALA A 220 25.91 -9.94 3.82
CA ALA A 220 24.79 -10.68 3.26
C ALA A 220 25.22 -11.93 2.50
N ASP A 221 26.37 -11.89 1.84
CA ASP A 221 26.93 -13.04 1.11
C ASP A 221 27.52 -14.11 2.04
N GLN A 222 27.82 -13.79 3.30
CA GLN A 222 28.33 -14.76 4.27
C GLN A 222 27.25 -15.76 4.70
N SER A 223 27.63 -17.04 4.77
CA SER A 223 26.79 -18.07 5.37
C SER A 223 26.76 -17.94 6.90
N TRP A 224 25.80 -18.61 7.55
CA TRP A 224 25.75 -18.65 9.01
C TRP A 224 27.02 -19.26 9.62
N ASP A 225 27.60 -20.26 8.94
CA ASP A 225 28.81 -20.92 9.38
C ASP A 225 30.02 -19.98 9.26
N ASP A 226 30.11 -19.20 8.17
CA ASP A 226 31.14 -18.16 8.02
C ASP A 226 31.05 -17.09 9.13
N MET A 227 29.82 -16.72 9.52
CA MET A 227 29.57 -15.78 10.61
C MET A 227 29.98 -16.32 11.99
N LEU A 228 29.89 -17.64 12.21
CA LEU A 228 30.42 -18.28 13.41
C LEU A 228 31.95 -18.28 13.40
N GLU A 229 32.56 -18.61 12.26
CA GLU A 229 34.02 -18.67 12.11
C GLU A 229 34.69 -17.29 12.27
N ASN A 230 34.10 -16.25 11.71
CA ASN A 230 34.64 -14.89 11.78
C ASN A 230 34.26 -14.13 13.06
N GLY A 231 33.45 -14.74 13.94
CA GLY A 231 33.05 -14.19 15.23
C GLY A 231 31.95 -13.14 15.18
N MET A 232 31.30 -12.91 14.03
CA MET A 232 30.07 -12.12 13.93
C MET A 232 28.96 -12.69 14.82
N VAL A 233 28.82 -14.01 14.78
CA VAL A 233 27.96 -14.78 15.68
C VAL A 233 28.86 -15.55 16.67
N LYS A 234 28.56 -15.44 17.96
CA LYS A 234 29.16 -16.28 19.00
C LYS A 234 28.11 -17.17 19.62
N GLN A 235 28.43 -18.45 19.75
CA GLN A 235 27.59 -19.40 20.47
C GLN A 235 28.09 -19.58 21.90
N MET A 236 27.14 -19.62 22.83
CA MET A 236 27.34 -20.00 24.22
C MET A 236 26.42 -21.19 24.50
N ASP A 237 27.04 -22.35 24.66
CA ASP A 237 26.36 -23.60 25.01
C ASP A 237 26.39 -23.75 26.52
N ILE A 238 25.21 -23.85 27.13
CA ILE A 238 25.02 -23.88 28.57
C ILE A 238 24.45 -25.25 28.94
N ASP A 239 25.29 -26.08 29.55
CA ASP A 239 24.90 -27.38 30.06
C ASP A 239 24.12 -27.25 31.37
N LEU A 240 22.87 -27.73 31.38
CA LEU A 240 22.03 -27.75 32.57
C LEU A 240 22.29 -29.02 33.40
N SER A 241 22.02 -28.95 34.70
CA SER A 241 22.28 -30.05 35.64
C SER A 241 21.49 -31.33 35.36
N ASP A 242 20.43 -31.24 34.55
CA ASP A 242 19.61 -32.38 34.13
C ASP A 242 20.06 -33.00 32.80
N GLY A 243 21.15 -32.52 32.22
CA GLY A 243 21.74 -33.01 30.97
C GLY A 243 21.12 -32.44 29.70
N THR A 244 20.22 -31.46 29.81
CA THR A 244 19.72 -30.69 28.67
C THR A 244 20.60 -29.47 28.39
N GLU A 245 20.58 -28.97 27.16
CA GLU A 245 21.46 -27.88 26.71
C GLU A 245 20.64 -26.64 26.32
N LEU A 246 21.06 -25.47 26.81
CA LEU A 246 20.57 -24.16 26.35
C LEU A 246 21.64 -23.53 25.47
N ARG A 247 21.35 -23.32 24.19
CA ARG A 247 22.26 -22.68 23.24
C ARG A 247 21.84 -21.24 22.99
N LEU A 248 22.76 -20.29 23.26
CA LEU A 248 22.57 -18.89 22.94
C LEU A 248 23.46 -18.49 21.76
N SER A 249 22.87 -17.95 20.69
CA SER A 249 23.58 -17.34 19.57
C SER A 249 23.55 -15.82 19.71
N LEU A 250 24.72 -15.20 19.80
CA LEU A 250 24.91 -13.80 20.13
C LEU A 250 25.51 -13.07 18.93
N ALA A 251 24.87 -11.99 18.50
CA ALA A 251 25.36 -11.19 17.37
C ALA A 251 25.04 -9.71 17.56
N PHE A 252 26.00 -8.83 17.26
CA PHE A 252 25.79 -7.40 17.38
C PHE A 252 24.91 -6.88 16.25
N MET A 253 23.89 -6.09 16.59
CA MET A 253 22.91 -5.54 15.66
C MET A 253 22.61 -4.06 15.94
N GLY A 254 23.66 -3.31 16.29
CA GLY A 254 23.57 -1.89 16.63
C GLY A 254 23.28 -0.94 15.46
N HIS A 255 23.23 -1.46 14.23
CA HIS A 255 22.95 -0.74 12.98
C HIS A 255 21.72 -1.33 12.28
N ASP A 256 20.90 -0.49 11.64
CA ASP A 256 19.62 -0.90 11.06
C ASP A 256 19.80 -2.01 10.01
N GLY A 257 20.76 -1.84 9.11
CA GLY A 257 21.05 -2.86 8.08
C GLY A 257 21.58 -4.18 8.65
N LEU A 258 22.28 -4.16 9.80
CA LEU A 258 22.71 -5.40 10.47
C LEU A 258 21.52 -6.11 11.11
N GLY A 259 20.63 -5.33 11.72
CA GLY A 259 19.37 -5.81 12.26
C GLY A 259 18.51 -6.51 11.22
N ASP A 260 18.23 -5.81 10.12
CA ASP A 260 17.45 -6.33 9.01
C ASP A 260 18.09 -7.60 8.42
N LEU A 261 19.41 -7.60 8.25
CA LEU A 261 20.14 -8.78 7.77
C LEU A 261 20.00 -9.98 8.73
N LEU A 262 20.17 -9.75 10.04
CA LEU A 262 20.21 -10.83 11.01
C LEU A 262 18.83 -11.41 11.29
N VAL A 263 17.80 -10.57 11.46
CA VAL A 263 16.48 -11.01 11.97
C VAL A 263 15.30 -10.69 11.05
N GLY A 264 15.54 -10.02 9.93
CA GLY A 264 14.50 -9.57 9.01
C GLY A 264 13.93 -8.20 9.38
N SER A 265 13.49 -7.45 8.38
CA SER A 265 13.11 -6.02 8.51
C SER A 265 11.92 -5.78 9.43
N ASN A 266 10.92 -6.68 9.39
CA ASN A 266 9.72 -6.59 10.21
C ASN A 266 10.00 -6.84 11.69
N ASP A 267 10.82 -7.85 11.99
CA ASP A 267 11.15 -8.27 13.35
C ASP A 267 12.13 -7.29 13.98
N TYR A 268 13.12 -6.81 13.23
CA TYR A 268 14.02 -5.76 13.68
C TYR A 268 13.27 -4.46 13.96
N SER A 269 12.46 -3.98 13.02
CA SER A 269 11.66 -2.74 13.20
C SER A 269 10.75 -2.81 14.42
N ARG A 270 10.21 -3.99 14.75
CA ARG A 270 9.38 -4.19 15.94
C ARG A 270 10.23 -4.19 17.23
N ALA A 271 11.35 -4.89 17.21
CA ALA A 271 12.27 -4.97 18.35
C ALA A 271 12.88 -3.61 18.68
N ASP A 272 13.39 -2.89 17.68
CA ASP A 272 13.95 -1.54 17.83
C ASP A 272 12.93 -0.58 18.42
N ARG A 273 11.71 -0.55 17.87
CA ARG A 273 10.61 0.26 18.41
C ARG A 273 10.30 -0.08 19.86
N GLU A 274 10.29 -1.36 20.23
CA GLU A 274 10.05 -1.77 21.62
C GLU A 274 11.21 -1.36 22.53
N ALA A 275 12.45 -1.47 22.05
CA ALA A 275 13.65 -1.10 22.79
C ALA A 275 13.70 0.41 23.06
N SER A 276 13.51 1.25 22.05
CA SER A 276 13.54 2.72 22.20
C SER A 276 12.42 3.24 23.12
N ASN A 277 11.30 2.51 23.21
CA ASN A 277 10.23 2.86 24.13
C ASN A 277 10.56 2.53 25.60
N ARG A 278 11.52 1.62 25.85
CA ARG A 278 11.88 1.15 27.20
C ARG A 278 13.17 1.80 27.73
N VAL A 279 14.12 2.09 26.84
CA VAL A 279 15.41 2.69 27.17
C VAL A 279 15.84 3.67 26.09
N LYS A 280 16.42 4.81 26.51
CA LYS A 280 16.83 5.89 25.61
C LYS A 280 18.09 5.55 24.81
N ASP A 281 19.06 4.93 25.46
CA ASP A 281 20.41 4.73 24.90
C ASP A 281 20.88 3.28 25.03
N GLY A 282 21.69 2.87 24.04
CA GLY A 282 22.35 1.56 23.98
C GLY A 282 22.33 0.94 22.58
N HIS A 283 23.29 0.07 22.28
CA HIS A 283 23.28 -0.75 21.08
C HIS A 283 22.64 -2.10 21.36
N MET A 284 21.99 -2.69 20.36
CA MET A 284 21.35 -3.99 20.50
C MET A 284 22.31 -5.13 20.16
N VAL A 285 22.25 -6.17 20.97
CA VAL A 285 22.85 -7.48 20.70
C VAL A 285 21.73 -8.50 20.64
N LEU A 286 21.68 -9.21 19.53
CA LEU A 286 20.79 -10.34 19.30
C LEU A 286 21.12 -11.45 20.30
N VAL A 287 20.08 -12.05 20.86
CA VAL A 287 20.13 -13.26 21.68
C VAL A 287 19.18 -14.28 21.07
N GLY A 288 19.71 -15.09 20.17
CA GLY A 288 19.03 -16.24 19.58
C GLY A 288 19.04 -17.41 20.56
N ILE A 289 17.89 -17.98 20.84
CA ILE A 289 17.69 -18.99 21.89
C ILE A 289 17.30 -20.31 21.21
N ASP A 290 18.10 -21.33 21.44
CA ASP A 290 17.87 -22.70 20.95
C ASP A 290 18.29 -23.74 22.00
N GLY A 291 18.21 -25.02 21.63
CA GLY A 291 18.53 -26.16 22.48
C GLY A 291 17.31 -26.94 22.96
N ASP A 292 17.56 -27.96 23.78
CA ASP A 292 16.54 -28.84 24.36
C ASP A 292 16.35 -28.64 25.87
N ALA A 293 16.90 -27.54 26.40
CA ALA A 293 16.78 -27.08 27.77
C ALA A 293 15.41 -27.32 28.40
N SER A 294 15.37 -28.05 29.52
CA SER A 294 14.14 -28.27 30.29
C SER A 294 13.65 -27.02 31.02
N GLN A 295 14.57 -26.12 31.35
CA GLN A 295 14.28 -24.84 31.98
C GLN A 295 14.20 -23.73 30.92
N PRO A 296 13.19 -22.84 30.99
CA PRO A 296 13.10 -21.74 30.04
C PRO A 296 14.23 -20.73 30.25
N PHE A 297 14.74 -20.17 29.15
CA PHE A 297 15.64 -19.03 29.19
C PHE A 297 15.05 -17.89 30.03
N ARG A 298 15.86 -17.32 30.93
CA ARG A 298 15.47 -16.16 31.76
C ARG A 298 16.43 -15.02 31.54
N GLN A 299 15.94 -13.95 30.93
CA GLN A 299 16.73 -12.76 30.62
C GLN A 299 17.37 -12.09 31.85
N GLU A 300 16.78 -12.22 33.06
CA GLU A 300 17.36 -11.61 34.28
C GLU A 300 18.67 -12.26 34.73
N ARG A 301 19.02 -13.40 34.12
CA ARG A 301 20.29 -14.13 34.34
C ARG A 301 21.42 -13.63 33.45
N LEU A 302 21.14 -12.73 32.50
CA LEU A 302 22.16 -12.11 31.64
C LEU A 302 22.83 -10.91 32.32
N ALA A 303 24.14 -10.80 32.12
CA ALA A 303 24.91 -9.60 32.47
C ALA A 303 26.02 -9.36 31.45
N ILE A 304 26.49 -8.13 31.39
CA ILE A 304 27.67 -7.72 30.62
C ILE A 304 28.77 -7.35 31.60
N GLU A 305 29.96 -7.90 31.42
CA GLU A 305 31.14 -7.51 32.18
C GLU A 305 32.18 -6.88 31.25
N GLN A 306 32.66 -5.69 31.62
CA GLN A 306 33.73 -5.00 30.92
C GLN A 306 34.61 -4.23 31.92
N GLY A 307 35.88 -4.61 32.01
CA GLY A 307 36.79 -4.12 33.04
C GLY A 307 36.33 -4.54 34.43
N ASP A 308 36.25 -3.60 35.37
CA ASP A 308 35.78 -3.85 36.75
C ASP A 308 34.25 -3.68 36.91
N SER A 309 33.53 -3.43 35.81
CA SER A 309 32.09 -3.12 35.84
C SER A 309 31.26 -4.30 35.33
N VAL A 310 30.21 -4.65 36.08
CA VAL A 310 29.21 -5.66 35.70
C VAL A 310 27.84 -5.01 35.59
N TYR A 311 27.25 -5.05 34.41
CA TYR A 311 25.96 -4.49 34.07
C TYR A 311 24.93 -5.61 33.92
N GLN A 312 24.03 -5.75 34.87
CA GLN A 312 22.94 -6.74 34.76
C GLN A 312 21.91 -6.30 33.72
N ILE A 313 21.46 -7.23 32.87
CA ILE A 313 20.41 -6.95 31.88
C ILE A 313 19.05 -6.92 32.57
N GLU A 314 18.59 -5.72 32.89
CA GLU A 314 17.25 -5.50 33.44
C GLU A 314 16.15 -5.84 32.43
N ARG A 315 14.94 -6.16 32.91
CA ARG A 315 13.78 -6.46 32.04
C ARG A 315 13.47 -5.38 31.00
N ARG A 316 13.75 -4.10 31.30
CA ARG A 316 13.53 -2.99 30.36
C ARG A 316 14.55 -2.97 29.21
N ARG A 317 15.74 -3.54 29.42
CA ARG A 317 16.84 -3.62 28.44
C ARG A 317 16.84 -4.93 27.66
N PHE A 318 15.77 -5.71 27.71
CA PHE A 318 15.60 -6.90 26.88
C PHE A 318 14.25 -6.85 26.17
N VAL A 319 14.23 -7.02 24.85
CA VAL A 319 13.01 -7.00 24.02
C VAL A 319 12.85 -8.29 23.23
N TYR A 320 11.62 -8.60 22.87
CA TYR A 320 11.32 -9.80 22.10
C TYR A 320 11.41 -9.47 20.61
N VAL A 321 12.23 -10.22 19.87
CA VAL A 321 12.43 -10.00 18.44
C VAL A 321 11.38 -10.80 17.66
N GLY A 322 11.29 -12.11 17.89
CA GLY A 322 10.36 -12.96 17.14
C GLY A 322 10.67 -14.46 17.24
N SER A 323 10.05 -15.23 16.37
CA SER A 323 10.23 -16.69 16.26
C SER A 323 11.32 -17.10 15.27
N ALA A 324 12.14 -16.14 14.80
CA ALA A 324 13.19 -16.39 13.80
C ALA A 324 12.66 -16.98 12.49
N ASP A 325 11.61 -16.36 11.94
CA ASP A 325 11.00 -16.78 10.67
C ASP A 325 11.74 -16.22 9.43
N ASP A 326 12.61 -15.23 9.62
CA ASP A 326 13.32 -14.47 8.57
C ASP A 326 14.75 -14.07 9.01
N GLY A 327 15.53 -13.52 8.08
CA GLY A 327 16.93 -13.12 8.28
C GLY A 327 17.91 -14.29 8.39
N LYS A 328 19.16 -13.99 8.74
CA LYS A 328 20.22 -15.02 8.90
C LYS A 328 19.93 -16.02 10.03
N ILE A 329 19.08 -15.66 10.99
CA ILE A 329 18.65 -16.58 12.06
C ILE A 329 17.59 -17.59 11.66
N ALA A 330 16.99 -17.46 10.47
CA ALA A 330 15.88 -18.30 10.04
C ALA A 330 16.21 -19.79 10.10
N GLY A 331 15.42 -20.55 10.88
CA GLY A 331 15.62 -21.98 11.08
C GLY A 331 16.87 -22.37 11.87
N ARG A 332 17.58 -21.41 12.48
CA ARG A 332 18.78 -21.63 13.32
C ARG A 332 18.50 -21.53 14.81
N VAL A 333 17.45 -20.80 15.19
CA VAL A 333 17.04 -20.63 16.59
C VAL A 333 15.53 -20.77 16.69
N ARG A 334 15.02 -21.13 17.88
CA ARG A 334 13.55 -21.26 18.11
C ARG A 334 12.89 -19.93 18.39
N PHE A 335 13.60 -19.06 19.12
CA PHE A 335 13.13 -17.74 19.49
C PHE A 335 14.29 -16.77 19.51
N ALA A 336 14.03 -15.51 19.20
CA ALA A 336 15.01 -14.44 19.26
C ALA A 336 14.56 -13.33 20.22
N GLY A 337 15.47 -12.89 21.07
CA GLY A 337 15.37 -11.66 21.84
C GLY A 337 16.52 -10.73 21.50
N ALA A 338 16.48 -9.52 22.04
CA ALA A 338 17.53 -8.54 21.89
C ALA A 338 17.81 -7.88 23.23
N MET A 339 19.07 -7.85 23.64
CA MET A 339 19.50 -7.07 24.79
C MET A 339 20.05 -5.72 24.32
N VAL A 340 19.70 -4.67 25.05
CA VAL A 340 20.17 -3.31 24.84
C VAL A 340 21.31 -3.06 25.82
N LEU A 341 22.53 -2.93 25.31
CA LEU A 341 23.73 -2.68 26.12
C LEU A 341 23.60 -1.39 26.92
N ASP A 342 24.24 -1.34 28.09
CA ASP A 342 24.33 -0.10 28.84
C ASP A 342 25.22 0.91 28.08
N PRO A 343 24.87 2.20 27.98
CA PRO A 343 25.65 3.19 27.25
C PRO A 343 27.09 3.36 27.75
N SER A 344 27.41 2.94 28.98
CA SER A 344 28.79 2.92 29.47
C SER A 344 29.62 1.73 28.98
N THR A 345 29.03 0.79 28.23
CA THR A 345 29.74 -0.33 27.59
C THR A 345 30.39 0.16 26.31
N ASP A 346 31.72 0.09 26.24
CA ASP A 346 32.50 0.49 25.07
C ASP A 346 32.52 -0.64 24.04
N ILE A 347 31.73 -0.50 22.97
CA ILE A 347 31.59 -1.50 21.90
C ILE A 347 32.86 -1.68 21.05
N SER A 348 33.83 -0.76 21.15
CA SER A 348 35.11 -0.86 20.43
C SER A 348 36.10 -1.81 21.12
N LYS A 349 35.79 -2.23 22.34
CA LYS A 349 36.57 -3.18 23.14
C LYS A 349 35.79 -4.48 23.34
N PRO A 350 36.48 -5.62 23.53
CA PRO A 350 35.80 -6.85 23.91
C PRO A 350 35.06 -6.68 25.25
N PHE A 351 33.95 -7.39 25.39
CA PHE A 351 33.17 -7.48 26.61
C PHE A 351 32.67 -8.90 26.81
N ASN A 352 32.51 -9.30 28.08
CA ASN A 352 32.03 -10.63 28.44
C ASN A 352 30.50 -10.61 28.56
N ILE A 353 29.84 -11.56 27.93
CA ILE A 353 28.43 -11.85 28.13
C ILE A 353 28.34 -13.01 29.10
N LEU A 354 27.65 -12.79 30.21
CA LEU A 354 27.52 -13.73 31.32
C LEU A 354 26.09 -14.27 31.38
N TYR A 355 25.94 -15.58 31.61
CA TYR A 355 24.65 -16.19 31.93
C TYR A 355 24.74 -17.02 33.22
N ASN A 356 23.95 -16.64 34.22
CA ASN A 356 23.94 -17.33 35.51
C ASN A 356 23.01 -18.56 35.49
N VAL A 357 23.58 -19.76 35.63
CA VAL A 357 22.86 -21.03 35.55
C VAL A 357 22.22 -21.44 36.90
N SER A 358 22.65 -20.83 38.02
CA SER A 358 22.20 -21.22 39.36
C SER A 358 20.74 -20.85 39.66
N ASP A 359 20.01 -21.77 40.30
CA ASP A 359 18.68 -21.52 40.90
C ASP A 359 18.75 -20.83 42.27
N THR A 360 19.95 -20.66 42.83
CA THR A 360 20.16 -20.00 44.13
C THR A 360 21.08 -18.78 43.98
N LEU A 361 20.57 -17.61 44.38
CA LEU A 361 21.22 -16.28 44.33
C LEU A 361 22.55 -16.17 45.12
N ALA A 362 23.07 -17.26 45.71
CA ALA A 362 24.14 -17.21 46.71
C ALA A 362 25.49 -17.79 46.27
N ASN A 363 25.60 -18.48 45.12
CA ASN A 363 26.86 -19.06 44.66
C ASN A 363 27.22 -18.57 43.25
N SER A 364 28.31 -17.82 43.14
CA SER A 364 28.89 -17.27 41.91
C SER A 364 29.60 -18.29 41.01
N ASN A 365 29.45 -19.60 41.27
CA ASN A 365 30.33 -20.64 40.70
C ASN A 365 29.80 -21.31 39.43
N TYR A 366 28.64 -20.90 38.90
CA TYR A 366 28.07 -21.44 37.66
C TYR A 366 27.59 -20.29 36.77
N ILE A 367 28.54 -19.48 36.32
CA ILE A 367 28.33 -18.41 35.35
C ILE A 367 29.02 -18.85 34.06
N GLU A 368 28.23 -19.16 33.04
CA GLU A 368 28.77 -19.37 31.71
C GLU A 368 29.11 -18.01 31.11
N THR A 369 30.29 -17.93 30.50
CA THR A 369 30.87 -16.68 30.02
C THR A 369 31.35 -16.85 28.59
N VAL A 370 31.02 -15.87 27.74
CA VAL A 370 31.59 -15.78 26.40
C VAL A 370 32.12 -14.37 26.17
N GLU A 371 33.36 -14.28 25.73
CA GLU A 371 33.95 -13.02 25.29
C GLU A 371 33.41 -12.69 23.90
N TYR A 372 32.83 -11.49 23.76
CA TYR A 372 32.31 -10.98 22.51
C TYR A 372 33.06 -9.70 22.12
N SER A 373 33.56 -9.66 20.89
CA SER A 373 34.15 -8.48 20.28
C SER A 373 33.37 -8.15 19.02
N VAL A 374 32.90 -6.91 18.89
CA VAL A 374 32.19 -6.48 17.68
C VAL A 374 33.18 -6.53 16.49
N PRO A 375 32.86 -7.25 15.39
CA PRO A 375 33.78 -7.31 14.26
C PRO A 375 33.96 -5.93 13.60
N PRO A 376 35.06 -5.70 12.86
CA PRO A 376 35.42 -4.37 12.35
C PRO A 376 34.36 -3.71 11.46
N ILE A 377 33.72 -4.47 10.58
CA ILE A 377 32.67 -3.96 9.69
C ILE A 377 31.41 -3.56 10.48
N PRO A 378 30.78 -4.45 11.29
CA PRO A 378 29.70 -4.07 12.19
C PRO A 378 30.01 -2.91 13.13
N LEU A 379 31.25 -2.82 13.61
CA LEU A 379 31.71 -1.72 14.47
C LEU A 379 31.74 -0.39 13.71
N ALA A 380 32.30 -0.37 12.50
CA ALA A 380 32.32 0.81 11.64
C ALA A 380 30.89 1.30 11.34
N LEU A 381 30.00 0.38 10.94
CA LEU A 381 28.58 0.65 10.68
C LEU A 381 27.87 1.24 11.90
N ALA A 382 28.12 0.72 13.10
CA ALA A 382 27.45 1.23 14.30
C ALA A 382 28.03 2.55 14.83
N LEU A 383 29.28 2.87 14.50
CA LEU A 383 29.91 4.14 14.82
C LEU A 383 29.67 5.21 13.75
N GLY A 384 29.07 4.86 12.61
CA GLY A 384 28.90 5.76 11.47
C GLY A 384 30.23 6.16 10.83
N ASN A 385 31.27 5.33 10.99
CA ASN A 385 32.58 5.56 10.40
C ASN A 385 32.64 4.88 9.02
N PRO A 386 33.31 5.48 8.02
CA PRO A 386 33.52 4.82 6.75
C PRO A 386 34.26 3.49 6.95
N VAL A 387 33.78 2.44 6.29
CA VAL A 387 34.36 1.11 6.39
C VAL A 387 35.77 1.15 5.78
N PRO A 388 36.83 0.76 6.52
CA PRO A 388 38.20 0.78 6.01
C PRO A 388 38.32 0.06 4.67
N ALA A 389 38.97 0.70 3.70
CA ALA A 389 39.10 0.19 2.33
C ALA A 389 39.81 -1.17 2.28
N GLU A 390 40.63 -1.50 3.28
CA GLU A 390 41.29 -2.81 3.41
C GLU A 390 40.33 -3.96 3.74
N LEU A 391 39.15 -3.65 4.30
CA LEU A 391 38.09 -4.61 4.61
C LEU A 391 37.08 -4.76 3.48
N LEU A 392 37.11 -3.83 2.52
CA LEU A 392 36.30 -3.88 1.32
C LEU A 392 37.11 -4.56 0.19
N PRO A 393 36.47 -5.29 -0.73
CA PRO A 393 37.17 -5.81 -1.90
C PRO A 393 37.85 -4.65 -2.64
N ILE A 394 39.13 -4.83 -3.02
CA ILE A 394 39.82 -3.87 -3.90
C ILE A 394 38.95 -3.75 -5.17
N PRO A 395 38.60 -2.54 -5.62
CA PRO A 395 37.98 -2.37 -6.92
C PRO A 395 39.03 -2.72 -7.99
N GLY A 396 39.18 -4.02 -8.26
CA GLY A 396 39.78 -4.52 -9.48
C GLY A 396 38.76 -4.37 -10.61
N ASP A 397 39.27 -4.31 -11.84
CA ASP A 397 38.56 -4.10 -13.12
C ASP A 397 37.44 -5.13 -13.47
N ASP A 398 36.79 -5.72 -12.47
CA ASP A 398 35.62 -6.60 -12.57
C ASP A 398 34.34 -5.89 -12.03
N VAL A 399 34.28 -4.55 -12.08
CA VAL A 399 33.01 -3.79 -11.94
C VAL A 399 32.17 -3.87 -13.24
N GLU A 400 32.53 -4.75 -14.17
CA GLU A 400 31.71 -5.21 -15.28
C GLU A 400 31.44 -6.72 -15.14
N GLY A 401 30.76 -7.15 -14.06
CA GLY A 401 30.67 -8.61 -13.86
C GLY A 401 29.80 -9.18 -12.75
N TYR A 402 28.88 -8.43 -12.14
CA TYR A 402 27.84 -9.05 -11.31
C TYR A 402 26.49 -8.56 -11.80
N GLY A 403 25.84 -9.47 -12.53
CA GLY A 403 24.66 -9.19 -13.32
C GLY A 403 23.64 -8.39 -12.55
N GLU A 404 22.99 -7.49 -13.28
CA GLU A 404 21.57 -7.25 -13.08
C GLU A 404 20.96 -8.57 -12.59
N GLU A 405 20.60 -8.67 -11.31
CA GLU A 405 19.47 -9.52 -10.98
C GLU A 405 18.35 -8.93 -11.82
N GLY A 406 18.17 -9.46 -13.03
CA GLY A 406 17.22 -8.91 -13.97
C GLY A 406 15.91 -8.77 -13.22
N ALA A 407 15.14 -7.70 -13.43
CA ALA A 407 13.98 -7.34 -12.61
C ALA A 407 13.11 -8.55 -12.17
N TRP A 408 13.05 -9.59 -13.00
CA TRP A 408 12.51 -10.91 -12.72
C TRP A 408 13.09 -11.69 -11.52
N ALA A 409 14.41 -11.76 -11.33
CA ALA A 409 15.05 -12.46 -10.22
C ALA A 409 14.72 -11.78 -8.88
N SER A 410 14.83 -10.45 -8.82
CA SER A 410 14.40 -9.66 -7.67
C SER A 410 12.90 -9.82 -7.38
N LEU A 411 12.04 -9.80 -8.41
CA LEU A 411 10.61 -10.06 -8.28
C LEU A 411 10.28 -11.43 -7.68
N ILE A 412 11.01 -12.48 -8.08
CA ILE A 412 10.77 -13.86 -7.64
C ILE A 412 11.29 -14.06 -6.22
N ASN A 413 12.47 -13.54 -5.91
CA ASN A 413 13.11 -13.72 -4.61
C ASN A 413 12.35 -12.97 -3.50
N ASN A 414 11.83 -11.77 -3.80
CA ASN A 414 11.11 -10.93 -2.84
C ASN A 414 9.58 -11.15 -2.83
N ALA A 415 9.06 -12.13 -3.58
CA ALA A 415 7.63 -12.34 -3.71
C ALA A 415 6.98 -12.88 -2.43
N PRO A 416 5.82 -12.31 -1.99
CA PRO A 416 4.98 -12.94 -0.97
C PRO A 416 4.28 -14.18 -1.55
N TRP A 417 4.98 -15.32 -1.54
CA TRP A 417 4.54 -16.56 -2.22
C TRP A 417 3.15 -17.06 -1.79
N ALA A 418 2.72 -16.78 -0.56
CA ALA A 418 1.37 -17.12 -0.09
C ALA A 418 0.28 -16.36 -0.86
N GLU A 419 0.47 -15.05 -1.09
CA GLU A 419 -0.45 -14.21 -1.85
C GLU A 419 -0.45 -14.59 -3.33
N VAL A 420 0.75 -14.83 -3.88
CA VAL A 420 0.91 -15.31 -5.27
C VAL A 420 0.16 -16.61 -5.47
N PHE A 421 0.30 -17.58 -4.56
CA PHE A 421 -0.42 -18.85 -4.65
C PHE A 421 -1.94 -18.66 -4.58
N ALA A 422 -2.43 -17.83 -3.65
CA ALA A 422 -3.85 -17.52 -3.53
C ALA A 422 -4.42 -16.87 -4.80
N LEU A 423 -3.66 -15.95 -5.43
CA LEU A 423 -4.01 -15.33 -6.71
C LEU A 423 -4.04 -16.34 -7.85
N LEU A 424 -3.06 -17.23 -7.95
CA LEU A 424 -3.03 -18.28 -8.98
C LEU A 424 -4.24 -19.22 -8.84
N VAL A 425 -4.61 -19.60 -7.62
CA VAL A 425 -5.82 -20.38 -7.35
C VAL A 425 -7.07 -19.61 -7.78
N LEU A 426 -7.14 -18.31 -7.47
CA LEU A 426 -8.25 -17.46 -7.89
C LEU A 426 -8.36 -17.36 -9.41
N PHE A 427 -7.25 -17.18 -10.13
CA PHE A 427 -7.23 -17.12 -11.59
C PHE A 427 -7.68 -18.45 -12.20
N ALA A 428 -7.18 -19.58 -11.67
CA ALA A 428 -7.62 -20.90 -12.10
C ALA A 428 -9.12 -21.10 -11.88
N LEU A 429 -9.66 -20.65 -10.73
CA LEU A 429 -11.07 -20.73 -10.42
C LEU A 429 -11.92 -19.87 -11.37
N VAL A 430 -11.51 -18.62 -11.60
CA VAL A 430 -12.16 -17.69 -12.54
C VAL A 430 -12.15 -18.26 -13.96
N MET A 431 -11.01 -18.80 -14.40
CA MET A 431 -10.90 -19.35 -15.74
C MET A 431 -11.70 -20.63 -15.91
N THR A 432 -11.72 -21.48 -14.89
CA THR A 432 -12.58 -22.67 -14.86
C THR A 432 -14.06 -22.29 -14.91
N ALA A 433 -14.48 -21.26 -14.17
CA ALA A 433 -15.85 -20.75 -14.19
C ALA A 433 -16.27 -20.24 -15.58
N PHE A 434 -15.38 -19.48 -16.23
CA PHE A 434 -15.58 -18.93 -17.56
C PHE A 434 -15.63 -20.02 -18.64
N LEU A 435 -14.66 -20.94 -18.67
CA LEU A 435 -14.56 -21.97 -19.70
C LEU A 435 -15.64 -23.04 -19.58
N ARG A 436 -15.92 -23.53 -18.36
CA ARG A 436 -16.99 -24.53 -18.14
C ARG A 436 -18.39 -23.93 -18.18
N LYS A 437 -18.50 -22.60 -18.26
CA LYS A 437 -19.78 -21.86 -18.20
C LYS A 437 -20.66 -22.33 -17.03
N SER A 438 -20.05 -22.68 -15.89
CA SER A 438 -20.77 -23.23 -14.74
C SER A 438 -21.22 -22.11 -13.80
N SER A 439 -22.50 -22.14 -13.39
CA SER A 439 -23.05 -21.13 -12.48
C SER A 439 -22.52 -21.29 -11.04
N THR A 440 -22.24 -22.50 -10.59
CA THR A 440 -21.79 -22.76 -9.21
C THR A 440 -20.36 -22.27 -9.01
N ILE A 441 -19.47 -22.62 -9.94
CA ILE A 441 -18.06 -22.19 -9.92
C ILE A 441 -17.97 -20.67 -10.07
N ARG A 442 -18.82 -20.04 -10.89
CA ARG A 442 -18.89 -18.57 -10.96
C ARG A 442 -19.21 -17.95 -9.60
N TRP A 443 -20.21 -18.45 -8.88
CA TRP A 443 -20.54 -17.91 -7.56
C TRP A 443 -19.41 -18.15 -6.56
N ALA A 444 -18.73 -19.30 -6.60
CA ALA A 444 -17.54 -19.54 -5.79
C ALA A 444 -16.41 -18.53 -6.10
N ALA A 445 -16.14 -18.27 -7.39
CA ALA A 445 -15.17 -17.28 -7.82
C ALA A 445 -15.54 -15.87 -7.35
N LEU A 446 -16.81 -15.45 -7.51
CA LEU A 446 -17.29 -14.15 -7.05
C LEU A 446 -17.17 -13.98 -5.54
N THR A 447 -17.48 -15.02 -4.77
CA THR A 447 -17.29 -15.02 -3.31
C THR A 447 -15.82 -14.85 -2.96
N MET A 448 -14.95 -15.69 -3.53
CA MET A 448 -13.51 -15.63 -3.28
C MET A 448 -12.93 -14.26 -3.65
N THR A 449 -13.25 -13.75 -4.85
CA THR A 449 -12.86 -12.41 -5.29
C THR A 449 -13.34 -11.31 -4.33
N LEU A 450 -14.60 -11.35 -3.89
CA LEU A 450 -15.16 -10.30 -3.04
C LEU A 450 -14.49 -10.25 -1.67
N PHE A 451 -14.18 -11.41 -1.07
CA PHE A 451 -13.57 -11.44 0.27
C PHE A 451 -12.05 -11.33 0.22
N TYR A 452 -11.39 -12.07 -0.67
CA TYR A 452 -9.93 -12.06 -0.79
C TYR A 452 -9.44 -10.72 -1.35
N LEU A 453 -9.75 -10.38 -2.60
CA LEU A 453 -9.30 -9.11 -3.21
C LEU A 453 -10.02 -7.89 -2.63
N GLY A 454 -11.20 -8.06 -2.05
CA GLY A 454 -11.92 -6.96 -1.41
C GLY A 454 -11.36 -6.62 -0.03
N TRP A 455 -11.47 -7.54 0.93
CA TRP A 455 -11.21 -7.24 2.35
C TRP A 455 -9.88 -7.74 2.90
N MET A 456 -9.29 -8.79 2.33
CA MET A 456 -8.05 -9.38 2.86
C MET A 456 -6.81 -8.74 2.25
N ASP A 457 -6.73 -8.79 0.93
CA ASP A 457 -5.57 -8.40 0.14
C ASP A 457 -5.68 -6.93 -0.31
N GLY A 458 -6.84 -6.56 -0.87
CA GLY A 458 -7.07 -5.21 -1.38
C GLY A 458 -6.33 -4.90 -2.70
N GLY A 459 -5.53 -5.83 -3.24
CA GLY A 459 -4.89 -5.72 -4.54
C GLY A 459 -5.88 -5.96 -5.68
N PHE A 460 -6.41 -4.90 -6.28
CA PHE A 460 -7.22 -5.01 -7.50
C PHE A 460 -6.91 -3.89 -8.49
N VAL A 461 -7.09 -4.19 -9.78
CA VAL A 461 -6.94 -3.16 -10.82
C VAL A 461 -7.97 -2.06 -10.62
N SER A 462 -7.49 -0.82 -10.65
CA SER A 462 -8.23 0.42 -10.46
C SER A 462 -7.76 1.44 -11.52
N VAL A 463 -8.42 2.60 -11.62
CA VAL A 463 -7.93 3.68 -12.49
C VAL A 463 -6.66 4.33 -11.95
N SER A 464 -6.40 4.27 -10.64
CA SER A 464 -5.12 4.75 -10.11
C SER A 464 -3.93 4.02 -10.73
N HIS A 465 -4.04 2.73 -11.05
CA HIS A 465 -2.98 2.00 -11.76
C HIS A 465 -2.75 2.51 -13.18
N ILE A 466 -3.80 2.98 -13.86
CA ILE A 466 -3.67 3.57 -15.19
C ILE A 466 -3.00 4.94 -15.09
N THR A 467 -3.48 5.80 -14.18
CA THR A 467 -2.91 7.14 -14.01
C THR A 467 -1.48 7.10 -13.48
N ASN A 468 -1.19 6.20 -12.54
CA ASN A 468 0.15 6.02 -11.98
C ASN A 468 1.08 5.36 -13.00
N GLY A 469 0.60 4.42 -13.82
CA GLY A 469 1.41 3.83 -14.90
C GLY A 469 1.79 4.84 -15.98
N ILE A 470 0.93 5.84 -16.24
CA ILE A 470 1.25 6.97 -17.14
C ILE A 470 2.33 7.87 -16.51
N LYS A 471 2.28 8.08 -15.19
CA LYS A 471 3.18 8.99 -14.47
C LYS A 471 4.55 8.37 -14.15
N LEU A 472 4.55 7.17 -13.58
CA LEU A 472 5.71 6.47 -13.03
C LEU A 472 6.32 5.47 -14.03
N GLY A 473 5.62 5.18 -15.13
CA GLY A 473 6.06 4.20 -16.13
C GLY A 473 5.85 2.74 -15.72
N PRO A 474 6.34 1.78 -16.54
CA PRO A 474 6.11 0.34 -16.32
C PRO A 474 6.83 -0.24 -15.08
N SER A 475 7.87 0.43 -14.60
CA SER A 475 8.68 0.00 -13.45
C SER A 475 7.86 -0.16 -12.18
N MET A 476 6.79 0.63 -11.98
CA MET A 476 5.90 0.49 -10.82
C MET A 476 5.28 -0.91 -10.69
N PHE A 477 5.06 -1.61 -11.81
CA PHE A 477 4.48 -2.94 -11.82
C PHE A 477 5.53 -4.04 -11.64
N LEU A 478 6.81 -3.72 -11.87
CA LEU A 478 7.92 -4.66 -11.77
C LEU A 478 8.47 -4.78 -10.35
N ASN A 479 7.90 -4.06 -9.39
CA ASN A 479 8.31 -4.13 -7.98
C ASN A 479 7.32 -4.92 -7.10
N ASP A 480 6.16 -5.32 -7.66
CA ASP A 480 5.09 -6.02 -6.94
C ASP A 480 4.57 -7.19 -7.81
N LEU A 481 5.02 -8.41 -7.50
CA LEU A 481 4.67 -9.60 -8.28
C LEU A 481 3.16 -9.91 -8.26
N PRO A 482 2.45 -9.91 -7.12
CA PRO A 482 0.98 -10.00 -7.08
C PRO A 482 0.27 -9.01 -8.03
N LEU A 483 0.63 -7.73 -7.98
CA LEU A 483 0.03 -6.70 -8.83
C LEU A 483 0.31 -6.95 -10.31
N LEU A 484 1.56 -7.29 -10.65
CA LEU A 484 1.98 -7.63 -12.01
C LEU A 484 1.13 -8.78 -12.59
N LEU A 485 0.95 -9.84 -11.80
CA LEU A 485 0.15 -11.00 -12.19
C LEU A 485 -1.31 -10.63 -12.48
N ILE A 486 -1.94 -9.80 -11.63
CA ILE A 486 -3.31 -9.34 -11.84
C ILE A 486 -3.42 -8.48 -13.11
N ILE A 487 -2.45 -7.60 -13.37
CA ILE A 487 -2.44 -6.73 -14.56
C ILE A 487 -2.25 -7.56 -15.82
N ILE A 488 -1.27 -8.46 -15.85
CA ILE A 488 -1.03 -9.37 -16.98
C ILE A 488 -2.29 -10.19 -17.25
N PHE A 489 -2.86 -10.82 -16.22
CA PHE A 489 -4.10 -11.59 -16.36
C PHE A 489 -5.24 -10.72 -16.91
N THR A 490 -5.39 -9.49 -16.44
CA THR A 490 -6.43 -8.56 -16.89
C THR A 490 -6.26 -8.14 -18.35
N ILE A 491 -5.04 -7.79 -18.76
CA ILE A 491 -4.73 -7.39 -20.14
C ILE A 491 -4.92 -8.57 -21.08
N VAL A 492 -4.32 -9.72 -20.78
CA VAL A 492 -4.40 -10.93 -21.60
C VAL A 492 -5.84 -11.37 -21.77
N THR A 493 -6.62 -11.48 -20.68
CA THR A 493 -8.01 -11.90 -20.80
C THR A 493 -8.87 -10.87 -21.53
N THR A 494 -8.62 -9.57 -21.34
CA THR A 494 -9.34 -8.48 -22.02
C THR A 494 -9.09 -8.45 -23.52
N LEU A 495 -7.83 -8.62 -23.94
CA LEU A 495 -7.45 -8.65 -25.35
C LEU A 495 -7.89 -9.94 -26.04
N ILE A 496 -8.01 -11.05 -25.32
CA ILE A 496 -8.33 -12.33 -25.93
C ILE A 496 -9.85 -12.57 -25.99
N TRP A 497 -10.57 -12.47 -24.87
CA TRP A 497 -12.01 -12.80 -24.77
C TRP A 497 -12.93 -11.60 -24.53
N GLY A 498 -12.36 -10.41 -24.29
CA GLY A 498 -13.06 -9.24 -23.77
C GLY A 498 -12.99 -9.16 -22.24
N ARG A 499 -13.79 -8.28 -21.62
CA ARG A 499 -13.61 -7.86 -20.22
C ARG A 499 -13.97 -8.90 -19.14
N VAL A 500 -13.30 -10.04 -19.11
CA VAL A 500 -13.50 -11.12 -18.12
C VAL A 500 -13.27 -10.61 -16.69
N PHE A 501 -12.25 -9.76 -16.48
CA PHE A 501 -11.95 -9.09 -15.20
C PHE A 501 -13.20 -8.46 -14.57
N CYS A 502 -13.90 -7.60 -15.32
CA CYS A 502 -15.10 -6.89 -14.83
C CYS A 502 -16.22 -7.83 -14.37
N SER A 503 -16.29 -9.07 -14.89
CA SER A 503 -17.36 -10.01 -14.54
C SER A 503 -17.04 -10.93 -13.37
N SER A 504 -15.76 -11.22 -13.12
CA SER A 504 -15.37 -12.35 -12.27
C SER A 504 -14.18 -12.05 -11.33
N LEU A 505 -13.32 -11.08 -11.63
CA LEU A 505 -12.14 -10.74 -10.80
C LEU A 505 -12.26 -9.37 -10.12
N CYS A 506 -13.15 -8.49 -10.59
CA CYS A 506 -13.40 -7.21 -9.94
C CYS A 506 -14.27 -7.39 -8.67
N PRO A 507 -13.78 -7.05 -7.46
CA PRO A 507 -14.54 -7.22 -6.22
C PRO A 507 -15.79 -6.34 -6.15
N PHE A 508 -15.74 -5.12 -6.69
CA PHE A 508 -16.92 -4.26 -6.77
C PHE A 508 -17.96 -4.72 -7.81
N GLY A 509 -17.50 -5.37 -8.88
CA GLY A 509 -18.37 -6.07 -9.82
C GLY A 509 -19.09 -7.24 -9.16
N ALA A 510 -18.38 -8.02 -8.33
CA ALA A 510 -18.94 -9.09 -7.52
C ALA A 510 -19.96 -8.55 -6.52
N LEU A 511 -19.63 -7.49 -5.78
CA LEU A 511 -20.54 -6.83 -4.83
C LEU A 511 -21.87 -6.44 -5.49
N GLN A 512 -21.84 -5.84 -6.68
CA GLN A 512 -23.06 -5.49 -7.42
C GLN A 512 -23.85 -6.71 -7.90
N ASP A 513 -23.18 -7.82 -8.25
CA ASP A 513 -23.86 -9.09 -8.58
C ASP A 513 -24.56 -9.70 -7.36
N PHE A 514 -23.93 -9.64 -6.18
CA PHE A 514 -24.55 -10.06 -4.92
C PHE A 514 -25.77 -9.19 -4.59
N ILE A 515 -25.66 -7.86 -4.70
CA ILE A 515 -26.79 -6.94 -4.51
C ILE A 515 -27.92 -7.29 -5.48
N ALA A 516 -27.62 -7.49 -6.77
CA ALA A 516 -28.63 -7.86 -7.76
C ALA A 516 -29.26 -9.25 -7.52
N HIS A 517 -28.56 -10.15 -6.82
CA HIS A 517 -29.08 -11.47 -6.46
C HIS A 517 -30.01 -11.42 -5.24
N PHE A 518 -29.64 -10.67 -4.20
CA PHE A 518 -30.41 -10.58 -2.95
C PHE A 518 -31.57 -9.57 -3.02
N VAL A 519 -31.46 -8.53 -3.85
CA VAL A 519 -32.52 -7.52 -3.99
C VAL A 519 -33.73 -8.10 -4.75
N PRO A 520 -34.97 -7.98 -4.21
CA PRO A 520 -36.17 -8.45 -4.89
C PRO A 520 -36.38 -7.81 -6.26
N LYS A 521 -36.78 -8.61 -7.26
CA LYS A 521 -37.00 -8.16 -8.65
C LYS A 521 -37.94 -6.97 -8.82
N ARG A 522 -38.85 -6.71 -7.86
CA ARG A 522 -39.78 -5.57 -7.86
C ARG A 522 -39.07 -4.20 -7.79
N PHE A 523 -37.88 -4.15 -7.20
CA PHE A 523 -37.09 -2.93 -7.10
C PHE A 523 -36.19 -2.71 -8.32
N GLN A 524 -35.90 -3.78 -9.06
CA GLN A 524 -35.08 -3.74 -10.26
C GLN A 524 -35.92 -3.26 -11.44
N LYS A 525 -35.47 -2.19 -12.11
CA LYS A 525 -36.13 -1.58 -13.27
C LYS A 525 -35.18 -1.56 -14.46
N GLU A 526 -35.70 -1.88 -15.64
CA GLU A 526 -34.99 -1.66 -16.90
C GLU A 526 -35.16 -0.18 -17.30
N LEU A 527 -34.04 0.50 -17.56
CA LEU A 527 -34.05 1.85 -18.09
C LEU A 527 -34.49 1.85 -19.55
N THR A 528 -35.16 2.92 -19.98
CA THR A 528 -35.48 3.13 -21.39
C THR A 528 -34.19 3.24 -22.22
N GLN A 529 -34.16 2.60 -23.39
CA GLN A 529 -32.95 2.51 -24.22
C GLN A 529 -32.35 3.89 -24.56
N ALA A 530 -33.17 4.88 -24.88
CA ALA A 530 -32.68 6.24 -25.16
C ALA A 530 -31.89 6.90 -24.01
N ILE A 531 -32.20 6.55 -22.76
CA ILE A 531 -31.45 7.03 -21.58
C ILE A 531 -30.17 6.22 -21.44
N HIS A 532 -30.24 4.90 -21.65
CA HIS A 532 -29.10 4.01 -21.60
C HIS A 532 -27.99 4.44 -22.57
N ASP A 533 -28.35 4.64 -23.85
CA ASP A 533 -27.41 4.94 -24.93
C ASP A 533 -26.64 6.25 -24.65
N LYS A 534 -27.29 7.22 -24.01
CA LYS A 534 -26.65 8.49 -23.62
C LYS A 534 -25.82 8.34 -22.35
N ALA A 535 -26.34 7.63 -21.36
CA ALA A 535 -25.69 7.50 -20.05
C ALA A 535 -24.41 6.64 -20.11
N ILE A 536 -24.27 5.74 -21.09
CA ILE A 536 -23.04 4.96 -21.30
C ILE A 536 -21.83 5.88 -21.49
N TYR A 537 -21.99 7.03 -22.16
CA TYR A 537 -20.87 7.93 -22.43
C TYR A 537 -20.34 8.64 -21.19
N LEU A 538 -21.07 8.64 -20.07
CA LEU A 538 -20.64 9.29 -18.84
C LEU A 538 -19.30 8.70 -18.33
N LYS A 539 -19.17 7.37 -18.23
CA LYS A 539 -17.91 6.73 -17.81
C LYS A 539 -16.74 7.00 -18.76
N TYR A 540 -17.00 7.20 -20.06
CA TYR A 540 -15.97 7.56 -21.03
C TYR A 540 -15.53 9.01 -20.86
N GLY A 541 -16.47 9.91 -20.55
CA GLY A 541 -16.17 11.29 -20.15
C GLY A 541 -15.35 11.36 -18.86
N VAL A 542 -15.71 10.56 -17.85
CA VAL A 542 -14.93 10.45 -16.60
C VAL A 542 -13.53 9.92 -16.87
N LEU A 543 -13.38 8.86 -17.67
CA LEU A 543 -12.07 8.33 -18.05
C LEU A 543 -11.23 9.38 -18.78
N ALA A 544 -11.80 10.05 -19.80
CA ALA A 544 -11.09 11.09 -20.55
C ALA A 544 -10.66 12.24 -19.63
N PHE A 545 -11.53 12.67 -18.71
CA PHE A 545 -11.19 13.66 -17.69
C PHE A 545 -10.01 13.19 -16.82
N LEU A 546 -10.06 11.97 -16.27
CA LEU A 546 -8.99 11.45 -15.41
C LEU A 546 -7.66 11.30 -16.14
N VAL A 547 -7.67 10.84 -17.39
CA VAL A 547 -6.46 10.70 -18.21
C VAL A 547 -5.87 12.07 -18.57
N LEU A 548 -6.71 13.02 -19.00
CA LEU A 548 -6.25 14.39 -19.28
C LEU A 548 -5.66 15.04 -18.02
N MET A 549 -6.36 14.92 -16.90
CA MET A 549 -5.88 15.41 -15.62
C MET A 549 -4.56 14.76 -15.19
N ALA A 550 -4.40 13.45 -15.40
CA ALA A 550 -3.15 12.76 -15.09
C ALA A 550 -1.97 13.19 -15.98
N ILE A 551 -2.23 13.61 -17.23
CA ILE A 551 -1.21 14.13 -18.15
C ILE A 551 -0.83 15.57 -17.81
N PHE A 552 -1.81 16.42 -17.47
CA PHE A 552 -1.59 17.85 -17.25
C PHE A 552 -1.20 18.21 -15.81
N TYR A 553 -1.53 17.37 -14.83
CA TYR A 553 -1.30 17.65 -13.40
C TYR A 553 -0.70 16.44 -12.67
N SER A 554 0.43 16.68 -12.01
CA SER A 554 1.20 15.71 -11.22
C SER A 554 0.49 15.28 -9.92
N GLU A 555 -0.30 16.14 -9.28
CA GLU A 555 -0.75 15.93 -7.88
C GLU A 555 -2.24 15.58 -7.68
N LEU A 556 -2.96 15.18 -8.74
CA LEU A 556 -4.41 14.96 -8.60
C LEU A 556 -4.78 13.61 -7.97
N SER A 557 -5.14 13.65 -6.68
CA SER A 557 -5.79 12.56 -5.93
C SER A 557 -7.29 12.38 -6.22
N LEU A 558 -7.81 12.98 -7.30
CA LEU A 558 -9.26 13.02 -7.60
C LEU A 558 -9.88 11.66 -7.96
N PHE A 559 -9.07 10.66 -8.33
CA PHE A 559 -9.57 9.33 -8.71
C PHE A 559 -10.39 8.66 -7.60
N GLN A 560 -10.10 8.96 -6.32
CA GLN A 560 -10.83 8.41 -5.16
C GLN A 560 -12.33 8.75 -5.15
N TYR A 561 -12.72 9.89 -5.74
CA TYR A 561 -14.12 10.31 -5.82
C TYR A 561 -14.89 9.57 -6.92
N PHE A 562 -14.18 9.10 -7.95
CA PHE A 562 -14.77 8.36 -9.06
C PHE A 562 -14.76 6.85 -8.84
N GLU A 563 -13.90 6.36 -7.93
CA GLU A 563 -13.78 4.95 -7.58
C GLU A 563 -14.06 4.71 -6.08
N PRO A 564 -15.32 4.42 -5.68
CA PRO A 564 -15.70 4.26 -4.27
C PRO A 564 -15.23 2.92 -3.67
N PHE A 565 -14.32 2.20 -4.33
CA PHE A 565 -13.85 0.87 -3.93
C PHE A 565 -13.16 0.93 -2.57
N GLY A 566 -12.24 1.87 -2.40
CA GLY A 566 -11.51 1.99 -1.14
C GLY A 566 -12.38 2.41 0.04
N THR A 567 -13.55 3.01 -0.22
CA THR A 567 -14.50 3.37 0.83
C THR A 567 -15.13 2.14 1.47
N VAL A 568 -15.49 1.13 0.67
CA VAL A 568 -16.15 -0.09 1.16
C VAL A 568 -15.16 -1.11 1.71
N PHE A 569 -13.99 -1.24 1.07
CA PHE A 569 -13.02 -2.28 1.38
C PHE A 569 -11.99 -1.86 2.45
N TYR A 570 -11.58 -0.59 2.48
CA TYR A 570 -10.64 -0.05 3.47
C TYR A 570 -11.29 0.86 4.52
N ILE A 571 -12.64 0.90 4.57
CA ILE A 571 -13.44 1.70 5.53
C ILE A 571 -12.93 3.15 5.62
N SER A 572 -13.21 3.95 4.59
CA SER A 572 -12.84 5.38 4.59
C SER A 572 -13.52 6.13 5.73
N ARG A 573 -12.87 7.16 6.32
CA ARG A 573 -13.51 8.04 7.32
C ARG A 573 -14.20 9.27 6.71
N SER A 574 -14.19 9.41 5.38
CA SER A 574 -14.83 10.54 4.69
C SER A 574 -16.34 10.33 4.51
N ALA A 575 -17.15 11.19 5.13
CA ALA A 575 -18.60 11.17 4.97
C ALA A 575 -19.04 11.41 3.50
N VAL A 576 -18.27 12.20 2.74
CA VAL A 576 -18.53 12.46 1.32
C VAL A 576 -18.37 11.17 0.50
N LEU A 577 -17.28 10.43 0.71
CA LEU A 577 -17.03 9.17 0.01
C LEU A 577 -18.06 8.10 0.37
N TRP A 578 -18.48 8.02 1.64
CA TRP A 578 -19.61 7.19 2.05
C TRP A 578 -20.92 7.62 1.38
N GLY A 579 -21.16 8.93 1.24
CA GLY A 579 -22.31 9.46 0.51
C GLY A 579 -22.32 8.99 -0.95
N ILE A 580 -21.20 9.13 -1.66
CA ILE A 580 -21.03 8.68 -3.05
C ILE A 580 -21.24 7.17 -3.16
N LEU A 581 -20.61 6.38 -2.28
CA LEU A 581 -20.77 4.93 -2.22
C LEU A 581 -22.24 4.55 -2.03
N VAL A 582 -22.93 5.12 -1.05
CA VAL A 582 -24.34 4.83 -0.76
C VAL A 582 -25.22 5.13 -1.97
N VAL A 583 -25.01 6.28 -2.65
CA VAL A 583 -25.74 6.62 -3.87
C VAL A 583 -25.52 5.56 -4.96
N ILE A 584 -24.28 5.11 -5.14
CA ILE A 584 -23.92 4.10 -6.13
C ILE A 584 -24.52 2.73 -5.79
N LEU A 585 -24.48 2.31 -4.53
CA LEU A 585 -25.06 1.05 -4.08
C LEU A 585 -26.58 1.07 -4.23
N LEU A 586 -27.24 2.17 -3.85
CA LEU A 586 -28.69 2.36 -4.06
C LEU A 586 -29.04 2.31 -5.55
N ALA A 587 -28.26 2.98 -6.41
CA ALA A 587 -28.46 2.89 -7.86
C ALA A 587 -28.32 1.44 -8.37
N SER A 588 -27.39 0.67 -7.79
CA SER A 588 -27.17 -0.74 -8.10
C SER A 588 -28.30 -1.67 -7.63
N THR A 589 -29.13 -1.25 -6.68
CA THR A 589 -30.36 -1.98 -6.32
C THR A 589 -31.47 -1.82 -7.37
N VAL A 590 -31.51 -0.67 -8.06
CA VAL A 590 -32.54 -0.35 -9.07
C VAL A 590 -32.10 -0.82 -10.45
N VAL A 591 -30.84 -0.58 -10.82
CA VAL A 591 -30.28 -0.96 -12.12
C VAL A 591 -29.12 -1.92 -11.87
N LYS A 592 -29.19 -3.12 -12.45
CA LYS A 592 -28.12 -4.12 -12.32
C LYS A 592 -26.80 -3.54 -12.81
N ARG A 593 -25.75 -3.70 -11.99
CA ARG A 593 -24.39 -3.21 -12.28
C ARG A 593 -24.36 -1.72 -12.67
N ALA A 594 -25.15 -0.87 -12.01
CA ALA A 594 -25.32 0.55 -12.36
C ALA A 594 -23.98 1.29 -12.49
N TYR A 595 -23.06 1.06 -11.56
CA TYR A 595 -21.74 1.70 -11.58
C TYR A 595 -20.88 1.23 -12.74
N CYS A 596 -20.75 -0.08 -12.93
CA CYS A 596 -19.97 -0.65 -14.04
C CYS A 596 -20.52 -0.22 -15.42
N ARG A 597 -21.83 0.04 -15.49
CA ARG A 597 -22.52 0.43 -16.72
C ARG A 597 -22.30 1.90 -17.07
N TYR A 598 -22.33 2.80 -16.08
CA TYR A 598 -22.43 4.25 -16.34
C TYR A 598 -21.32 5.12 -15.75
N ALA A 599 -20.60 4.66 -14.72
CA ALA A 599 -19.67 5.51 -13.98
C ALA A 599 -18.24 4.97 -13.91
N CYS A 600 -18.04 3.65 -14.02
CA CYS A 600 -16.73 3.00 -13.82
C CYS A 600 -15.72 3.38 -14.93
N PRO A 601 -14.67 4.17 -14.63
CA PRO A 601 -13.71 4.61 -15.63
C PRO A 601 -12.76 3.47 -16.05
N LEU A 602 -12.40 2.57 -15.13
CA LEU A 602 -11.63 1.35 -15.46
C LEU A 602 -12.41 0.47 -16.45
N GLY A 603 -13.72 0.33 -16.24
CA GLY A 603 -14.59 -0.43 -17.13
C GLY A 603 -14.66 0.18 -18.53
N ALA A 604 -14.60 1.51 -18.64
CA ALA A 604 -14.50 2.22 -19.92
C ALA A 604 -13.16 1.93 -20.60
N ALA A 605 -12.04 2.00 -19.87
CA ALA A 605 -10.69 1.75 -20.40
C ALA A 605 -10.56 0.33 -20.95
N LEU A 606 -10.94 -0.68 -20.15
CA LEU A 606 -10.97 -2.07 -20.59
C LEU A 606 -11.99 -2.30 -21.73
N GLY A 607 -13.02 -1.45 -21.83
CA GLY A 607 -14.00 -1.50 -22.92
C GLY A 607 -13.40 -1.10 -24.25
N VAL A 608 -12.58 -0.04 -24.25
CA VAL A 608 -11.80 0.38 -25.42
C VAL A 608 -10.80 -0.71 -25.80
N ALA A 609 -10.03 -1.24 -24.83
CA ALA A 609 -9.05 -2.30 -25.09
C ALA A 609 -9.70 -3.57 -25.67
N SER A 610 -10.88 -3.96 -25.18
CA SER A 610 -11.59 -5.16 -25.64
C SER A 610 -12.05 -5.10 -27.10
N PHE A 611 -12.05 -3.93 -27.75
CA PHE A 611 -12.41 -3.83 -29.17
C PHE A 611 -11.52 -4.70 -30.08
N LEU A 612 -10.26 -4.89 -29.68
CA LEU A 612 -9.25 -5.70 -30.38
C LEU A 612 -9.45 -7.22 -30.21
N SER A 613 -10.42 -7.66 -29.40
CA SER A 613 -10.59 -9.08 -29.10
C SER A 613 -11.03 -9.90 -30.31
N PRO A 614 -10.35 -11.03 -30.61
CA PRO A 614 -10.72 -11.92 -31.70
C PRO A 614 -11.94 -12.78 -31.35
N TRP A 615 -12.09 -13.22 -30.08
CA TRP A 615 -13.14 -14.15 -29.68
C TRP A 615 -14.40 -13.47 -29.14
N LYS A 616 -15.15 -12.86 -30.08
CA LYS A 616 -16.44 -12.23 -29.81
C LYS A 616 -17.56 -13.27 -29.65
N ILE A 617 -18.63 -12.91 -28.93
CA ILE A 617 -19.80 -13.78 -28.77
C ILE A 617 -20.59 -13.79 -30.08
N GLU A 618 -20.63 -14.93 -30.76
CA GLU A 618 -21.38 -15.08 -32.00
C GLU A 618 -22.90 -15.21 -31.74
N ARG A 619 -23.68 -14.83 -32.75
CA ARG A 619 -25.15 -14.83 -32.71
C ARG A 619 -25.71 -15.68 -33.83
N VAL A 620 -26.73 -16.46 -33.51
CA VAL A 620 -27.46 -17.29 -34.47
C VAL A 620 -28.62 -16.52 -35.09
N GLN A 621 -29.11 -16.97 -36.24
CA GLN A 621 -30.18 -16.31 -37.01
C GLN A 621 -31.46 -16.07 -36.18
N GLN A 622 -31.77 -16.95 -35.22
CA GLN A 622 -32.93 -16.84 -34.34
C GLN A 622 -32.86 -15.63 -33.38
N CYS A 623 -31.67 -15.04 -33.17
CA CYS A 623 -31.48 -13.87 -32.31
C CYS A 623 -32.14 -12.60 -32.85
N GLN A 624 -32.55 -12.55 -34.13
CA GLN A 624 -33.30 -11.40 -34.66
C GLN A 624 -34.68 -11.24 -34.01
N VAL A 625 -35.29 -12.35 -33.58
CA VAL A 625 -36.64 -12.36 -32.99
C VAL A 625 -36.59 -12.68 -31.49
N CYS A 626 -35.63 -13.48 -31.04
CA CYS A 626 -35.51 -13.88 -29.65
C CYS A 626 -34.82 -12.80 -28.79
N LYS A 627 -35.56 -12.22 -27.83
CA LYS A 627 -35.06 -11.23 -26.87
C LYS A 627 -34.60 -11.79 -25.52
N VAL A 628 -34.48 -13.13 -25.39
CA VAL A 628 -34.13 -13.76 -24.10
C VAL A 628 -32.76 -13.29 -23.59
N CYS A 629 -31.77 -13.18 -24.47
CA CYS A 629 -30.43 -12.71 -24.11
C CYS A 629 -30.39 -11.19 -23.82
N GLU A 630 -31.22 -10.41 -24.50
CA GLU A 630 -31.39 -8.96 -24.26
C GLU A 630 -31.88 -8.71 -22.83
N HIS A 631 -33.01 -9.31 -22.43
CA HIS A 631 -33.55 -9.21 -21.07
C HIS A 631 -32.68 -9.89 -19.99
N ALA A 632 -31.76 -10.76 -20.40
CA ALA A 632 -30.83 -11.40 -19.48
C ALA A 632 -29.59 -10.57 -19.18
N CYS A 633 -29.24 -9.62 -20.07
CA CYS A 633 -27.97 -8.91 -20.01
C CYS A 633 -27.95 -7.95 -18.81
N PRO A 634 -27.05 -8.12 -17.83
CA PRO A 634 -27.01 -7.23 -16.68
C PRO A 634 -26.53 -5.82 -17.06
N THR A 635 -25.70 -5.68 -18.10
CA THR A 635 -25.16 -4.39 -18.55
C THR A 635 -25.95 -3.75 -19.69
N GLY A 636 -26.94 -4.44 -20.23
CA GLY A 636 -27.74 -3.94 -21.36
C GLY A 636 -27.00 -3.89 -22.70
N ALA A 637 -25.84 -4.52 -22.83
CA ALA A 637 -24.99 -4.51 -24.03
C ALA A 637 -25.55 -5.26 -25.25
N ILE A 638 -26.80 -5.71 -25.20
CA ILE A 638 -27.42 -6.57 -26.21
C ILE A 638 -28.66 -5.87 -26.74
N HIS A 639 -28.76 -5.74 -28.07
CA HIS A 639 -29.93 -5.19 -28.76
C HIS A 639 -30.37 -6.15 -29.86
N GLY A 640 -31.38 -6.97 -29.59
CA GLY A 640 -31.76 -8.08 -30.47
C GLY A 640 -30.56 -8.96 -30.83
N HIS A 641 -30.16 -8.93 -32.10
CA HIS A 641 -29.04 -9.71 -32.64
C HIS A 641 -27.68 -9.01 -32.51
N VAL A 642 -27.61 -7.72 -32.20
CA VAL A 642 -26.34 -6.98 -32.09
C VAL A 642 -25.86 -6.98 -30.64
N ILE A 643 -24.55 -7.20 -30.45
CA ILE A 643 -23.89 -7.06 -29.14
C ILE A 643 -22.91 -5.91 -29.24
N ASP A 644 -23.10 -4.89 -28.39
CA ASP A 644 -22.06 -3.90 -28.19
C ASP A 644 -20.94 -4.52 -27.33
N PHE A 645 -19.86 -4.90 -27.98
CA PHE A 645 -18.75 -5.58 -27.32
C PHE A 645 -18.03 -4.68 -26.32
N LYS A 646 -18.00 -3.34 -26.56
CA LYS A 646 -17.41 -2.36 -25.63
C LYS A 646 -18.20 -2.25 -24.33
N GLU A 647 -19.49 -2.60 -24.37
CA GLU A 647 -20.41 -2.63 -23.23
C GLU A 647 -20.65 -4.02 -22.63
N CYS A 648 -20.20 -5.07 -23.33
CA CYS A 648 -20.24 -6.44 -22.82
C CYS A 648 -19.15 -6.68 -21.77
N VAL A 649 -19.52 -7.14 -20.58
CA VAL A 649 -18.57 -7.48 -19.50
C VAL A 649 -18.17 -8.95 -19.49
N ARG A 650 -18.53 -9.75 -20.51
CA ARG A 650 -18.23 -11.20 -20.57
C ARG A 650 -18.65 -12.00 -19.32
N CYS A 651 -19.82 -11.71 -18.76
CA CYS A 651 -20.36 -12.44 -17.60
C CYS A 651 -20.96 -13.82 -17.91
N ASP A 652 -21.04 -14.18 -19.19
CA ASP A 652 -21.57 -15.43 -19.74
C ASP A 652 -23.00 -15.81 -19.30
N ILE A 653 -23.78 -14.87 -18.75
CA ILE A 653 -25.18 -15.13 -18.37
C ILE A 653 -26.03 -15.48 -19.59
N CYS A 654 -25.80 -14.82 -20.73
CA CYS A 654 -26.49 -15.10 -21.98
C CYS A 654 -26.12 -16.49 -22.53
N GLU A 655 -24.82 -16.81 -22.57
CA GLU A 655 -24.32 -18.13 -23.02
C GLU A 655 -24.83 -19.26 -22.11
N ARG A 656 -24.74 -19.10 -20.78
CA ARG A 656 -25.29 -20.08 -19.83
C ARG A 656 -26.79 -20.27 -19.99
N LYS A 657 -27.54 -19.19 -20.20
CA LYS A 657 -28.98 -19.30 -20.47
C LYS A 657 -29.22 -20.06 -21.76
N LEU A 658 -28.44 -19.84 -22.81
CA LEU A 658 -28.58 -20.59 -24.05
C LEU A 658 -28.24 -22.07 -23.87
N ILE A 659 -27.23 -22.43 -23.08
CA ILE A 659 -26.87 -23.83 -22.81
C ILE A 659 -27.94 -24.52 -21.95
N THR A 660 -28.29 -23.92 -20.80
CA THR A 660 -29.26 -24.50 -19.84
C THR A 660 -30.70 -24.48 -20.33
N LYS A 661 -31.01 -23.56 -21.25
CA LYS A 661 -32.33 -23.39 -21.86
C LYS A 661 -32.29 -23.60 -23.37
N ALA A 662 -31.31 -24.36 -23.88
CA ALA A 662 -31.28 -24.81 -25.26
C ALA A 662 -32.57 -25.60 -25.51
N GLY A 663 -33.56 -24.95 -26.12
CA GLY A 663 -34.93 -25.47 -26.27
C GLY A 663 -36.06 -24.61 -25.70
N VAL A 664 -35.79 -23.46 -25.04
CA VAL A 664 -36.84 -22.62 -24.41
C VAL A 664 -37.37 -21.50 -25.33
N CYS A 665 -36.83 -21.32 -26.52
CA CYS A 665 -37.73 -20.98 -27.62
C CYS A 665 -38.59 -22.22 -27.84
N LYS A 666 -39.72 -22.32 -27.14
CA LYS A 666 -40.77 -23.34 -27.32
C LYS A 666 -41.35 -23.37 -28.75
N HIS A 667 -40.79 -22.58 -29.67
CA HIS A 667 -41.25 -22.41 -31.02
C HIS A 667 -40.15 -22.85 -31.99
N THR A 668 -40.53 -23.61 -33.00
CA THR A 668 -39.62 -23.97 -34.10
C THR A 668 -39.26 -22.73 -34.93
N VAL A 669 -38.19 -22.81 -35.72
CA VAL A 669 -37.78 -21.68 -36.60
C VAL A 669 -38.90 -21.35 -37.59
N GLU A 670 -39.65 -22.35 -38.05
CA GLU A 670 -40.83 -22.20 -38.91
C GLU A 670 -41.99 -21.47 -38.21
N GLU A 671 -42.24 -21.74 -36.93
CA GLU A 671 -43.27 -21.06 -36.14
C GLU A 671 -42.92 -19.60 -35.84
N VAL A 672 -41.63 -19.28 -35.72
CA VAL A 672 -41.16 -17.91 -35.49
C VAL A 672 -41.11 -17.12 -36.81
N SER A 673 -40.70 -17.75 -37.91
CA SER A 673 -40.64 -17.09 -39.24
C SER A 673 -42.02 -16.74 -39.78
N SER A 674 -43.02 -17.62 -39.60
CA SER A 674 -44.40 -17.39 -40.03
C SER A 674 -45.08 -16.19 -39.35
N ARG A 675 -44.62 -15.81 -38.14
CA ARG A 675 -45.13 -14.63 -37.41
C ARG A 675 -44.51 -13.31 -37.87
N HIS A 676 -43.40 -13.35 -38.61
CA HIS A 676 -42.73 -12.16 -39.15
C HIS A 676 -42.76 -12.19 -40.69
N LYS A 677 -43.71 -11.47 -41.31
CA LYS A 677 -43.89 -11.36 -42.77
C LYS A 677 -42.67 -10.83 -43.56
N ALA A 678 -41.61 -10.39 -42.89
CA ALA A 678 -40.40 -9.80 -43.49
C ALA A 678 -39.11 -10.49 -43.00
N TRP A 679 -39.14 -11.80 -42.75
CA TRP A 679 -37.92 -12.56 -42.46
C TRP A 679 -37.26 -13.01 -43.76
N THR A 680 -36.25 -12.27 -44.22
CA THR A 680 -35.32 -12.74 -45.27
C THR A 680 -34.16 -13.45 -44.59
N PRO A 681 -34.02 -14.78 -44.72
CA PRO A 681 -32.86 -15.48 -44.18
C PRO A 681 -31.59 -14.94 -44.85
N ILE A 682 -30.60 -14.55 -44.04
CA ILE A 682 -29.28 -14.20 -44.56
C ILE A 682 -28.63 -15.54 -44.93
N ALA A 683 -28.53 -15.81 -46.24
CA ALA A 683 -27.72 -16.92 -46.74
C ALA A 683 -26.26 -16.62 -46.41
N VAL A 684 -25.68 -17.39 -45.50
CA VAL A 684 -24.24 -17.39 -45.26
C VAL A 684 -23.63 -18.24 -46.37
N GLY A 685 -22.98 -17.59 -47.33
CA GLY A 685 -22.13 -18.23 -48.34
C GLY A 685 -20.72 -18.47 -47.82
#